data_AF-A0A6P6TX81-F1
#
_entry.id   AF-A0A6P6TX81-F1
#
_cell.length_a   1.000
_cell.length_b   1.000
_cell.length_c   1.000
_cell.angle_alpha   90.00
_cell.angle_beta   90.00
_cell.angle_gamma   90.00
#
_symmetry.space_group_name_H-M   'P 1'
#
loop_
_entity.id
_entity.type
_entity.pdbx_description
1 polymer ?
#
loop_
_entity_poly.entity_id
_entity_poly.type
_entity_poly.pdbx_seq_one_letter_code
_entity_poly.pdbx_strand_id
1 'polypeptide(L)'
;MWTLASLQWTSSSSLARNPTLHAFSRFDSVGTPADVMPGARAFNPKELLKNYHVICKPLRVAQIPVKQTHEDDGIRGNDHEDSISHIKQLLRTMDDGRITISAYDTAWIALIEDVNGSDNPQFPSSLQWIIDNQLLDGSWGEAHFCPYDRLLNTLACVIALKSWTTHEDKIAEGIAIIKTLLDMCKLENVESMICGFEVIFPALLERARNLGIEIPSDTPFVKEICAARDLKLERIPKDLMHALPTSLLYSLEGFSDLNWDKVLKLKCHNGSFLTSPASTAFAFIETKDEQCLNFITEVTQNFNGGAPPCYPVDLYARLFAVDRLKRLGISRYFMSEIDECLSHVYRCWTEDGIFSGRGTNFSDIDDTSMGFRLLRLHGYDMSPEVFKNFKKDDKFSCYPGQMIEAATPIFNFYRASQVLFPGEKILGEAREFAYNFLQNWLACGNYLDKWIIAKDIPSEVSYALEVPWYASLPRVETRFYVEQYGGADDVWIAKTLYRMPEISNTVYLELAKGDYNKCQLQHLNQWTDIQQWYKKCNLVDHGISIQFLKHAFFVAMASIFEPERSKERIAWTKSLIFCEMIKFYFNATSFDKKKMFLMGFKSHARGTMTGCRSEVDQRLLSNLLEFLHQLSTDTAQELGKDIRQQLFEAWESWLMTNTEKFQWGEEAELLVRTINLCAGRITSDHIAAQLEHYRLSKLINKICHQLHESKSRKAFDAENSNGSFKRQEVEEDMQALVQLVLQNSAIGNPSDIKQTFLAVAKTFFYTTYCDKDTIDFHISKVLHEPIV
;
A
#
# COMPACT_ATOMS: atom_id res chain seq x y z
N MET A 1 -33.39 -15.41 6.47
CA MET A 1 -33.17 -16.79 5.95
C MET A 1 -32.93 -16.77 4.44
N TRP A 2 -32.02 -15.91 3.96
CA TRP A 2 -31.61 -15.83 2.55
C TRP A 2 -30.10 -15.61 2.51
N THR A 3 -29.38 -16.71 2.32
CA THR A 3 -27.93 -16.79 2.24
C THR A 3 -27.51 -16.51 0.80
N LEU A 4 -26.72 -15.45 0.59
CA LEU A 4 -25.95 -15.27 -0.64
C LEU A 4 -24.87 -16.35 -0.65
N ALA A 5 -25.06 -17.38 -1.47
CA ALA A 5 -23.97 -18.27 -1.83
C ALA A 5 -22.96 -17.47 -2.68
N SER A 6 -21.70 -17.57 -2.31
CA SER A 6 -20.57 -16.87 -2.93
C SER A 6 -20.47 -17.12 -4.45
N LEU A 7 -20.15 -16.05 -5.17
CA LEU A 7 -19.60 -16.09 -6.53
C LEU A 7 -18.07 -16.18 -6.49
N GLN A 8 -17.55 -17.08 -5.67
CA GLN A 8 -16.21 -17.67 -5.80
C GLN A 8 -16.20 -18.99 -5.03
N TRP A 9 -15.84 -20.06 -5.73
CA TRP A 9 -15.27 -21.25 -5.11
C TRP A 9 -13.78 -21.23 -5.40
N THR A 10 -13.01 -21.25 -4.33
CA THR A 10 -11.65 -21.80 -4.32
C THR A 10 -11.71 -23.22 -4.91
N SER A 11 -10.71 -23.57 -5.70
CA SER A 11 -10.59 -24.88 -6.34
C SER A 11 -10.24 -25.98 -5.33
N SER A 12 -11.19 -26.36 -4.47
CA SER A 12 -11.09 -27.62 -3.73
C SER A 12 -11.37 -28.79 -4.68
N SER A 13 -10.39 -29.16 -5.51
CA SER A 13 -10.38 -30.45 -6.19
C SER A 13 -9.69 -31.48 -5.29
N SER A 14 -10.46 -32.06 -4.37
CA SER A 14 -10.15 -33.38 -3.82
C SER A 14 -10.42 -34.44 -4.90
N LEU A 15 -9.50 -34.58 -5.85
CA LEU A 15 -9.39 -35.77 -6.69
C LEU A 15 -7.97 -36.31 -6.56
N ALA A 16 -7.90 -37.52 -6.02
CA ALA A 16 -6.72 -38.28 -5.67
C ALA A 16 -5.54 -38.10 -6.65
N ARG A 17 -4.42 -37.57 -6.13
CA ARG A 17 -3.10 -37.81 -6.73
C ARG A 17 -2.64 -39.19 -6.32
N ASN A 18 -2.29 -40.03 -7.29
CA ASN A 18 -1.33 -41.12 -7.10
C ASN A 18 -0.16 -40.90 -8.06
N PRO A 19 1.10 -41.13 -7.63
CA PRO A 19 2.28 -40.64 -8.34
C PRO A 19 2.90 -41.74 -9.19
N THR A 20 3.31 -41.40 -10.42
CA THR A 20 4.47 -42.05 -11.06
C THR A 20 4.96 -41.20 -12.22
N LEU A 21 6.06 -40.49 -11.97
CA LEU A 21 7.00 -40.01 -12.98
C LEU A 21 8.04 -41.11 -13.14
N HIS A 22 8.11 -41.75 -14.31
CA HIS A 22 9.34 -42.37 -14.78
C HIS A 22 9.36 -42.49 -16.31
N ALA A 23 10.45 -41.94 -16.87
CA ALA A 23 11.08 -42.29 -18.13
C ALA A 23 10.28 -42.08 -19.44
N PHE A 24 10.83 -41.27 -20.35
CA PHE A 24 11.50 -41.83 -21.53
C PHE A 24 12.42 -40.80 -22.18
N SER A 25 13.64 -41.26 -22.42
CA SER A 25 14.75 -40.61 -23.09
C SER A 25 14.69 -40.82 -24.61
N ARG A 26 15.30 -39.88 -25.35
CA ARG A 26 15.92 -40.00 -26.69
C ARG A 26 15.02 -40.41 -27.86
N PHE A 27 14.96 -39.55 -28.88
CA PHE A 27 15.31 -39.94 -30.25
C PHE A 27 15.83 -38.72 -31.03
N ASP A 28 17.07 -38.84 -31.52
CA ASP A 28 17.67 -37.98 -32.52
C ASP A 28 17.22 -38.40 -33.93
N SER A 29 17.08 -37.38 -34.79
CA SER A 29 17.28 -37.37 -36.25
C SER A 29 16.50 -38.34 -37.16
N VAL A 30 15.79 -37.79 -38.16
CA VAL A 30 16.17 -37.80 -39.61
C VAL A 30 14.93 -37.43 -40.44
N GLY A 31 15.10 -36.47 -41.38
CA GLY A 31 14.40 -36.49 -42.68
C GLY A 31 13.45 -35.33 -42.98
N THR A 32 13.93 -34.32 -43.72
CA THR A 32 13.13 -33.56 -44.70
C THR A 32 13.43 -34.10 -46.10
N PRO A 33 12.47 -34.07 -47.05
CA PRO A 33 12.43 -32.93 -47.97
C PRO A 33 11.01 -32.44 -48.38
N ALA A 34 10.92 -31.10 -48.58
CA ALA A 34 10.27 -30.32 -49.66
C ALA A 34 8.96 -30.83 -50.29
N ASP A 35 7.88 -30.07 -50.53
CA ASP A 35 7.62 -28.65 -50.76
C ASP A 35 6.11 -28.37 -50.52
N VAL A 36 5.73 -27.11 -50.25
CA VAL A 36 4.60 -26.35 -50.86
C VAL A 36 4.17 -25.14 -49.96
N MET A 37 4.41 -23.94 -50.52
CA MET A 37 3.83 -22.59 -50.30
C MET A 37 4.13 -21.76 -49.01
N PRO A 38 4.62 -20.51 -49.14
CA PRO A 38 4.89 -19.58 -48.04
C PRO A 38 3.69 -18.65 -47.78
N GLY A 39 3.20 -18.58 -46.54
CA GLY A 39 2.15 -17.61 -46.20
C GLY A 39 1.26 -17.92 -45.00
N ALA A 40 1.76 -18.63 -43.99
CA ALA A 40 1.16 -18.66 -42.66
C ALA A 40 2.27 -18.95 -41.67
N ARG A 41 2.70 -17.96 -40.88
CA ARG A 41 3.53 -18.24 -39.72
C ARG A 41 2.66 -19.00 -38.73
N ALA A 42 2.80 -20.33 -38.69
CA ALA A 42 2.32 -21.13 -37.59
C ALA A 42 3.11 -20.70 -36.35
N PHE A 43 2.55 -19.79 -35.56
CA PHE A 43 3.18 -19.37 -34.33
C PHE A 43 3.14 -20.52 -33.34
N ASN A 44 4.32 -21.01 -32.93
CA ASN A 44 4.42 -21.95 -31.83
C ASN A 44 4.01 -21.22 -30.53
N PRO A 45 2.99 -21.69 -29.79
CA PRO A 45 2.53 -21.06 -28.55
C PRO A 45 3.65 -20.85 -27.53
N LYS A 46 4.64 -21.75 -27.49
CA LYS A 46 5.80 -21.66 -26.60
C LYS A 46 6.84 -20.62 -27.04
N GLU A 47 6.90 -20.26 -28.33
CA GLU A 47 7.80 -19.22 -28.84
C GLU A 47 7.19 -17.82 -28.72
N LEU A 48 5.86 -17.68 -28.90
CA LEU A 48 5.15 -16.44 -28.59
C LEU A 48 5.41 -16.04 -27.14
N LEU A 49 5.18 -16.95 -26.18
CA LEU A 49 5.42 -16.71 -24.75
C LEU A 49 6.86 -16.28 -24.43
N LYS A 50 7.87 -16.80 -25.15
CA LYS A 50 9.28 -16.48 -24.90
C LYS A 50 9.72 -15.13 -25.47
N ASN A 51 9.10 -14.68 -26.56
CA ASN A 51 9.54 -13.48 -27.30
C ASN A 51 8.59 -12.28 -27.14
N TYR A 52 7.50 -12.43 -26.38
CA TYR A 52 6.42 -11.45 -26.31
C TYR A 52 6.84 -10.07 -25.78
N HIS A 53 7.76 -10.01 -24.80
CA HIS A 53 8.23 -8.75 -24.21
C HIS A 53 9.06 -7.87 -25.16
N VAL A 54 9.53 -8.41 -26.28
CA VAL A 54 10.38 -7.68 -27.24
C VAL A 54 9.55 -7.01 -28.36
N ILE A 55 8.25 -7.33 -28.48
CA ILE A 55 7.47 -7.08 -29.71
C ILE A 55 6.35 -6.05 -29.52
N CYS A 56 5.85 -5.81 -28.30
CA CYS A 56 4.68 -4.94 -28.07
C CYS A 56 5.04 -3.60 -27.42
N LYS A 57 4.53 -2.48 -27.96
CA LYS A 57 4.57 -1.18 -27.28
C LYS A 57 3.50 -1.17 -26.16
N PRO A 58 3.78 -0.62 -24.96
CA PRO A 58 2.77 -0.42 -23.92
C PRO A 58 1.61 0.44 -24.45
N LEU A 59 0.37 0.14 -24.02
CA LEU A 59 -0.76 1.02 -24.30
C LEU A 59 -0.45 2.43 -23.77
N ARG A 60 -0.68 3.46 -24.59
CA ARG A 60 -0.42 4.85 -24.17
C ARG A 60 -1.34 5.19 -23.01
N VAL A 61 -0.76 5.56 -21.87
CA VAL A 61 -1.46 6.36 -20.86
C VAL A 61 -1.94 7.62 -21.56
N ALA A 62 -3.22 7.99 -21.44
CA ALA A 62 -3.72 9.25 -21.97
C ALA A 62 -2.88 10.40 -21.39
N GLN A 63 -2.08 11.04 -22.25
CA GLN A 63 -1.30 12.22 -21.88
C GLN A 63 -2.24 13.42 -21.91
N ILE A 64 -2.56 13.99 -20.75
CA ILE A 64 -2.76 15.44 -20.67
C ILE A 64 -1.39 16.05 -21.02
N PRO A 65 -1.30 17.10 -21.87
CA PRO A 65 -0.02 17.53 -22.43
C PRO A 65 0.94 17.97 -21.31
N VAL A 66 1.82 17.07 -20.90
CA VAL A 66 3.08 17.42 -20.24
C VAL A 66 4.09 17.46 -21.37
N LYS A 67 4.72 18.62 -21.57
CA LYS A 67 5.79 18.80 -22.57
C LYS A 67 6.77 17.64 -22.46
N GLN A 68 6.81 16.80 -23.48
CA GLN A 68 7.82 15.76 -23.63
C GLN A 68 9.18 16.44 -23.82
N THR A 69 10.06 16.33 -22.84
CA THR A 69 11.50 16.41 -23.09
C THR A 69 11.95 15.00 -23.45
N HIS A 70 11.99 14.72 -24.76
CA HIS A 70 12.85 13.67 -25.27
C HIS A 70 14.30 14.10 -25.03
N GLU A 71 15.05 13.32 -24.27
CA GLU A 71 16.46 13.01 -24.57
C GLU A 71 16.92 11.85 -23.69
N ASP A 72 17.19 10.74 -24.36
CA ASP A 72 17.99 9.63 -23.90
C ASP A 72 19.44 10.13 -23.94
N ASP A 73 19.94 10.65 -22.83
CA ASP A 73 21.36 10.98 -22.65
C ASP A 73 21.74 10.90 -21.17
N GLY A 74 22.82 10.17 -20.88
CA GLY A 74 23.27 9.89 -19.52
C GLY A 74 23.71 11.16 -18.77
N ILE A 75 23.09 11.44 -17.62
CA ILE A 75 23.49 12.57 -16.76
C ILE A 75 23.45 12.16 -15.28
N ARG A 76 24.59 11.71 -14.75
CA ARG A 76 24.84 11.61 -13.30
C ARG A 76 25.11 13.01 -12.76
N GLY A 77 24.08 13.68 -12.23
CA GLY A 77 24.27 14.94 -11.50
C GLY A 77 23.01 15.74 -11.12
N ASN A 78 21.88 15.59 -11.81
CA ASN A 78 20.65 16.39 -11.61
C ASN A 78 19.36 15.58 -11.34
N ASP A 79 19.45 14.25 -11.35
CA ASP A 79 18.32 13.31 -11.42
C ASP A 79 17.32 13.36 -10.22
N HIS A 80 17.80 13.67 -9.01
CA HIS A 80 16.98 13.58 -7.79
C HIS A 80 15.93 14.70 -7.65
N GLU A 81 16.31 15.96 -7.93
CA GLU A 81 15.36 17.09 -7.88
C GLU A 81 14.40 17.08 -9.07
N ASP A 82 14.87 16.62 -10.23
CA ASP A 82 14.04 16.43 -11.41
C ASP A 82 12.98 15.35 -11.16
N SER A 83 13.37 14.23 -10.53
CA SER A 83 12.44 13.18 -10.08
C SER A 83 11.40 13.71 -9.09
N ILE A 84 11.82 14.47 -8.06
CA ILE A 84 10.87 15.09 -7.11
C ILE A 84 9.90 16.02 -7.84
N SER A 85 10.40 16.87 -8.72
CA SER A 85 9.58 17.84 -9.47
C SER A 85 8.58 17.13 -10.38
N HIS A 86 9.00 16.06 -11.06
CA HIS A 86 8.15 15.21 -11.88
C HIS A 86 7.01 14.60 -11.05
N ILE A 87 7.33 14.01 -9.89
CA ILE A 87 6.33 13.39 -9.01
C ILE A 87 5.36 14.44 -8.46
N LYS A 88 5.83 15.63 -8.06
CA LYS A 88 4.93 16.73 -7.64
C LYS A 88 3.96 17.13 -8.74
N GLN A 89 4.45 17.27 -9.97
CA GLN A 89 3.60 17.58 -11.11
C GLN A 89 2.59 16.45 -11.37
N LEU A 90 3.03 15.20 -11.29
CA LEU A 90 2.16 14.03 -11.43
C LEU A 90 1.01 14.10 -10.40
N LEU A 91 1.31 14.28 -9.12
CA LEU A 91 0.29 14.35 -8.06
C LEU A 91 -0.68 15.54 -8.23
N ARG A 92 -0.17 16.73 -8.56
CA ARG A 92 -0.98 17.95 -8.73
C ARG A 92 -1.93 17.91 -9.93
N THR A 93 -1.60 17.10 -10.94
CA THR A 93 -2.36 17.00 -12.19
C THR A 93 -3.15 15.70 -12.29
N MET A 94 -3.42 15.04 -11.16
CA MET A 94 -4.11 13.75 -11.13
C MET A 94 -5.57 13.85 -11.60
N ASP A 95 -6.26 14.96 -11.33
CA ASP A 95 -7.66 15.22 -11.73
C ASP A 95 -8.58 14.00 -11.46
N ASP A 96 -9.19 13.44 -12.50
CA ASP A 96 -10.05 12.24 -12.48
C ASP A 96 -9.30 10.89 -12.42
N GLY A 97 -7.97 10.95 -12.38
CA GLY A 97 -7.04 9.83 -12.37
C GLY A 97 -6.56 9.41 -13.76
N ARG A 98 -5.25 9.16 -13.91
CA ARG A 98 -4.70 8.58 -15.16
C ARG A 98 -4.72 7.07 -15.10
N ILE A 99 -5.26 6.50 -16.17
CA ILE A 99 -5.44 5.06 -16.34
C ILE A 99 -5.24 4.73 -17.83
N THR A 100 -4.69 3.56 -18.14
CA THR A 100 -4.51 3.13 -19.53
C THR A 100 -5.85 2.79 -20.20
N ILE A 101 -5.88 2.93 -21.52
CA ILE A 101 -7.07 2.66 -22.34
C ILE A 101 -7.35 1.15 -22.40
N SER A 102 -8.62 0.76 -22.34
CA SER A 102 -9.15 -0.59 -22.57
C SER A 102 -9.65 -0.67 -24.02
N ALA A 103 -9.10 -1.59 -24.81
CA ALA A 103 -9.56 -1.78 -26.18
C ALA A 103 -10.98 -2.37 -26.21
N TYR A 104 -11.31 -3.22 -25.23
CA TYR A 104 -12.65 -3.76 -25.00
C TYR A 104 -13.69 -2.66 -24.76
N ASP A 105 -13.45 -1.74 -23.82
CA ASP A 105 -14.39 -0.66 -23.50
C ASP A 105 -14.51 0.34 -24.66
N THR A 106 -13.39 0.63 -25.33
CA THR A 106 -13.37 1.47 -26.53
C THR A 106 -14.19 0.85 -27.67
N ALA A 107 -14.13 -0.47 -27.84
CA ALA A 107 -14.93 -1.18 -28.84
C ALA A 107 -16.43 -1.10 -28.56
N TRP A 108 -16.87 -1.15 -27.29
CA TRP A 108 -18.27 -0.94 -26.96
C TRP A 108 -18.77 0.46 -27.27
N ILE A 109 -17.95 1.48 -27.04
CA ILE A 109 -18.28 2.86 -27.43
C ILE A 109 -18.34 3.01 -28.95
N ALA A 110 -17.41 2.38 -29.68
CA ALA A 110 -17.39 2.41 -31.14
C ALA A 110 -18.61 1.74 -31.78
N LEU A 111 -19.36 0.91 -31.06
CA LEU A 111 -20.62 0.30 -31.54
C LEU A 111 -21.84 1.24 -31.47
N ILE A 112 -21.70 2.42 -30.86
CA ILE A 112 -22.81 3.35 -30.72
C ILE A 112 -23.10 4.02 -32.06
N GLU A 113 -24.31 3.84 -32.57
CA GLU A 113 -24.83 4.51 -33.76
C GLU A 113 -25.09 6.00 -33.50
N ASP A 114 -24.87 6.84 -34.52
CA ASP A 114 -25.17 8.27 -34.47
C ASP A 114 -26.62 8.52 -34.05
N VAL A 115 -26.79 9.37 -33.03
CA VAL A 115 -28.11 9.70 -32.47
C VAL A 115 -29.02 10.42 -33.47
N ASN A 116 -28.45 11.01 -34.53
CA ASN A 116 -29.20 11.66 -35.60
C ASN A 116 -29.59 10.70 -36.73
N GLY A 117 -29.27 9.41 -36.60
CA GLY A 117 -29.66 8.37 -37.55
C GLY A 117 -28.84 8.34 -38.84
N SER A 118 -27.60 8.82 -38.83
CA SER A 118 -26.67 8.48 -39.92
C SER A 118 -26.16 7.05 -39.76
N ASP A 119 -25.82 6.40 -40.87
CA ASP A 119 -25.21 5.06 -40.88
C ASP A 119 -23.73 5.07 -40.44
N ASN A 120 -23.36 5.96 -39.51
CA ASN A 120 -22.01 6.16 -39.00
C ASN A 120 -21.96 6.01 -37.46
N PRO A 121 -20.77 5.72 -36.89
CA PRO A 121 -20.60 5.71 -35.44
C PRO A 121 -20.78 7.10 -34.84
N GLN A 122 -21.46 7.18 -33.68
CA GLN A 122 -21.55 8.38 -32.86
C GLN A 122 -20.17 8.89 -32.41
N PHE A 123 -19.23 7.97 -32.21
CA PHE A 123 -17.85 8.26 -31.80
C PHE A 123 -16.84 7.72 -32.83
N PRO A 124 -16.65 8.40 -33.97
CA PRO A 124 -15.68 7.97 -34.99
C PRO A 124 -14.25 7.90 -34.47
N SER A 125 -13.91 8.74 -33.49
CA SER A 125 -12.60 8.73 -32.82
C SER A 125 -12.31 7.41 -32.08
N SER A 126 -13.33 6.76 -31.51
CA SER A 126 -13.18 5.45 -30.87
C SER A 126 -12.92 4.34 -31.89
N LEU A 127 -13.60 4.38 -33.04
CA LEU A 127 -13.31 3.45 -34.12
C LEU A 127 -11.90 3.66 -34.67
N GLN A 128 -11.48 4.92 -34.86
CA GLN A 128 -10.13 5.26 -35.29
C GLN A 128 -9.07 4.79 -34.30
N TRP A 129 -9.31 4.93 -32.99
CA TRP A 129 -8.40 4.41 -31.97
C TRP A 129 -8.19 2.90 -32.11
N ILE A 130 -9.26 2.13 -32.35
CA ILE A 130 -9.16 0.67 -32.53
C ILE A 130 -8.29 0.34 -33.75
N ILE A 131 -8.49 1.05 -34.86
CA ILE A 131 -7.72 0.88 -36.10
C ILE A 131 -6.22 1.11 -35.84
N ASP A 132 -5.88 2.18 -35.12
CA ASP A 132 -4.51 2.63 -34.91
C ASP A 132 -3.73 1.81 -33.85
N ASN A 133 -4.42 1.00 -33.03
CA ASN A 133 -3.83 0.35 -31.85
C ASN A 133 -3.87 -1.20 -31.89
N GLN A 134 -4.05 -1.80 -33.05
CA GLN A 134 -3.84 -3.24 -33.22
C GLN A 134 -2.36 -3.61 -33.01
N LEU A 135 -2.10 -4.68 -32.25
CA LEU A 135 -0.75 -5.19 -32.00
C LEU A 135 -0.23 -5.98 -33.22
N LEU A 136 1.09 -6.18 -33.25
CA LEU A 136 1.79 -6.82 -34.38
C LEU A 136 1.38 -8.28 -34.63
N ASP A 137 0.78 -8.94 -33.65
CA ASP A 137 0.28 -10.31 -33.78
C ASP A 137 -1.21 -10.37 -34.17
N GLY A 138 -1.82 -9.23 -34.48
CA GLY A 138 -3.22 -9.09 -34.83
C GLY A 138 -4.15 -8.91 -33.63
N SER A 139 -3.67 -9.04 -32.39
CA SER A 139 -4.48 -8.89 -31.18
C SER A 139 -4.63 -7.43 -30.72
N TRP A 140 -5.53 -7.19 -29.77
CA TRP A 140 -5.58 -5.97 -28.96
C TRP A 140 -5.45 -6.34 -27.48
N GLY A 141 -4.98 -5.41 -26.65
CA GLY A 141 -4.83 -5.58 -25.21
C GLY A 141 -3.51 -5.01 -24.71
N GLU A 142 -3.15 -5.31 -23.46
CA GLU A 142 -1.98 -4.71 -22.83
C GLU A 142 -0.67 -5.45 -23.17
N ALA A 143 0.47 -4.76 -23.08
CA ALA A 143 1.79 -5.30 -23.32
C ALA A 143 2.13 -6.51 -22.42
N HIS A 144 1.65 -6.53 -21.17
CA HIS A 144 1.69 -7.74 -20.36
C HIS A 144 0.77 -8.80 -20.98
N PHE A 145 1.34 -9.93 -21.39
CA PHE A 145 0.58 -10.95 -22.08
C PHE A 145 -0.27 -11.77 -21.10
N CYS A 146 -1.59 -11.63 -21.20
CA CYS A 146 -2.56 -12.51 -20.58
C CYS A 146 -3.54 -12.98 -21.68
N PRO A 147 -3.72 -14.30 -21.90
CA PRO A 147 -4.55 -14.78 -22.99
C PRO A 147 -6.03 -14.39 -22.82
N TYR A 148 -6.54 -14.31 -21.57
CA TYR A 148 -7.89 -13.83 -21.29
C TYR A 148 -8.07 -12.36 -21.70
N ASP A 149 -7.09 -11.50 -21.35
CA ASP A 149 -7.11 -10.08 -21.73
C ASP A 149 -7.07 -9.91 -23.25
N ARG A 150 -6.12 -10.58 -23.91
CA ARG A 150 -5.98 -10.49 -25.38
C ARG A 150 -7.20 -11.00 -26.11
N LEU A 151 -7.77 -12.12 -25.68
CA LEU A 151 -8.94 -12.71 -26.31
C LEU A 151 -10.16 -11.77 -26.20
N LEU A 152 -10.41 -11.22 -25.01
CA LEU A 152 -11.54 -10.33 -24.78
C LEU A 152 -11.43 -9.05 -25.60
N ASN A 153 -10.29 -8.36 -25.53
CA ASN A 153 -10.03 -7.13 -26.27
C ASN A 153 -10.12 -7.36 -27.79
N THR A 154 -9.46 -8.40 -28.30
CA THR A 154 -9.42 -8.70 -29.74
C THR A 154 -10.81 -8.99 -30.29
N LEU A 155 -11.59 -9.82 -29.61
CA LEU A 155 -12.94 -10.15 -30.06
C LEU A 155 -13.85 -8.91 -30.12
N ALA A 156 -13.80 -8.06 -29.09
CA ALA A 156 -14.58 -6.83 -29.07
C ALA A 156 -14.21 -5.88 -30.21
N CYS A 157 -12.90 -5.67 -30.46
CA CYS A 157 -12.42 -4.84 -31.56
C CYS A 157 -12.82 -5.38 -32.93
N VAL A 158 -12.73 -6.70 -33.15
CA VAL A 158 -13.18 -7.33 -34.39
C VAL A 158 -14.69 -7.13 -34.61
N ILE A 159 -15.50 -7.28 -33.56
CA ILE A 159 -16.95 -7.02 -33.61
C ILE A 159 -17.22 -5.56 -33.99
N ALA A 160 -16.52 -4.60 -33.39
CA ALA A 160 -16.68 -3.19 -33.69
C ALA A 160 -16.32 -2.87 -35.15
N LEU A 161 -15.16 -3.30 -35.63
CA LEU A 161 -14.72 -3.09 -37.02
C LEU A 161 -15.67 -3.75 -38.03
N LYS A 162 -16.14 -4.96 -37.73
CA LYS A 162 -17.07 -5.70 -38.60
C LYS A 162 -18.44 -5.04 -38.68
N SER A 163 -18.92 -4.43 -37.59
CA SER A 163 -20.22 -3.74 -37.55
C SER A 163 -20.29 -2.53 -38.48
N TRP A 164 -19.14 -1.90 -38.77
CA TRP A 164 -19.03 -0.76 -39.68
C TRP A 164 -18.47 -1.14 -41.06
N THR A 165 -18.16 -2.41 -41.31
CA THR A 165 -17.61 -2.91 -42.59
C THR A 165 -16.30 -2.23 -43.01
N THR A 166 -15.45 -1.88 -42.06
CA THR A 166 -14.17 -1.16 -42.29
C THR A 166 -12.96 -2.03 -41.95
N HIS A 167 -11.84 -1.84 -42.67
CA HIS A 167 -10.54 -2.46 -42.39
C HIS A 167 -10.55 -4.01 -42.35
N GLU A 168 -10.89 -4.63 -43.49
CA GLU A 168 -10.94 -6.10 -43.63
C GLU A 168 -9.61 -6.79 -43.30
N ASP A 169 -8.48 -6.14 -43.57
CA ASP A 169 -7.14 -6.59 -43.23
C ASP A 169 -6.98 -6.80 -41.71
N LYS A 170 -7.36 -5.79 -40.92
CA LYS A 170 -7.29 -5.82 -39.45
C LYS A 170 -8.23 -6.86 -38.86
N ILE A 171 -9.43 -6.96 -39.43
CA ILE A 171 -10.41 -7.99 -39.06
C ILE A 171 -9.83 -9.39 -39.28
N ALA A 172 -9.23 -9.63 -40.45
CA ALA A 172 -8.66 -10.93 -40.79
C ALA A 172 -7.51 -11.32 -39.86
N GLU A 173 -6.62 -10.38 -39.53
CA GLU A 173 -5.53 -10.59 -38.57
C GLU A 173 -6.04 -10.89 -37.16
N GLY A 174 -7.05 -10.13 -36.69
CA GLY A 174 -7.69 -10.37 -35.39
C GLY A 174 -8.38 -11.74 -35.31
N ILE A 175 -9.09 -12.15 -36.37
CA ILE A 175 -9.71 -13.48 -36.43
C ILE A 175 -8.66 -14.60 -36.44
N ALA A 176 -7.54 -14.39 -37.15
CA ALA A 176 -6.49 -15.39 -37.26
C ALA A 176 -5.86 -15.76 -35.91
N ILE A 177 -5.73 -14.80 -34.97
CA ILE A 177 -5.13 -15.05 -33.65
C ILE A 177 -6.10 -15.64 -32.63
N ILE A 178 -7.42 -15.46 -32.78
CA ILE A 178 -8.45 -15.90 -31.80
C ILE A 178 -8.34 -17.39 -31.46
N LYS A 179 -8.14 -18.26 -32.47
CA LYS A 179 -8.03 -19.71 -32.23
C LYS A 179 -6.84 -20.03 -31.31
N THR A 180 -5.70 -19.40 -31.56
CA THR A 180 -4.50 -19.55 -30.75
C THR A 180 -4.74 -19.07 -29.31
N LEU A 181 -5.43 -17.92 -29.14
CA LEU A 181 -5.75 -17.38 -27.81
C LEU A 181 -6.73 -18.27 -27.03
N LEU A 182 -7.71 -18.88 -27.71
CA LEU A 182 -8.61 -19.87 -27.10
C LEU A 182 -7.85 -21.09 -26.56
N ASP A 183 -6.91 -21.62 -27.36
CA ASP A 183 -6.07 -22.74 -26.95
C ASP A 183 -5.16 -22.35 -25.77
N MET A 184 -4.66 -21.12 -25.72
CA MET A 184 -3.87 -20.60 -24.59
C MET A 184 -4.72 -20.40 -23.33
N CYS A 185 -5.93 -19.86 -23.42
CA CYS A 185 -6.84 -19.70 -22.28
C CYS A 185 -7.17 -21.02 -21.57
N LYS A 186 -7.14 -22.13 -22.30
CA LYS A 186 -7.34 -23.48 -21.74
C LYS A 186 -6.16 -23.95 -20.89
N LEU A 187 -4.95 -23.51 -21.23
CA LEU A 187 -3.71 -23.88 -20.54
C LEU A 187 -3.38 -22.93 -19.39
N GLU A 188 -4.00 -21.75 -19.39
CA GLU A 188 -3.76 -20.70 -18.42
C GLU A 188 -4.41 -21.01 -17.06
N ASN A 189 -3.82 -20.46 -15.99
CA ASN A 189 -4.42 -20.56 -14.67
C ASN A 189 -5.74 -19.76 -14.62
N VAL A 190 -6.84 -20.40 -14.19
CA VAL A 190 -8.16 -19.76 -14.03
C VAL A 190 -8.12 -18.52 -13.13
N GLU A 191 -7.17 -18.44 -12.20
CA GLU A 191 -7.03 -17.27 -11.32
C GLU A 191 -6.52 -16.01 -12.03
N SER A 192 -5.83 -16.14 -13.17
CA SER A 192 -5.42 -14.98 -13.99
C SER A 192 -6.55 -14.44 -14.86
N MET A 193 -7.73 -15.08 -14.83
CA MET A 193 -8.91 -14.63 -15.55
C MET A 193 -9.31 -13.22 -15.12
N ILE A 194 -9.60 -12.36 -16.09
CA ILE A 194 -10.00 -10.97 -15.83
C ILE A 194 -11.43 -10.87 -15.26
N CYS A 195 -11.80 -9.72 -14.70
CA CYS A 195 -13.08 -9.50 -14.04
C CYS A 195 -14.25 -9.70 -15.01
N GLY A 196 -15.26 -10.47 -14.60
CA GLY A 196 -16.49 -10.67 -15.37
C GLY A 196 -16.36 -11.53 -16.63
N PHE A 197 -15.17 -12.05 -16.95
CA PHE A 197 -14.90 -12.77 -18.21
C PHE A 197 -15.90 -13.92 -18.47
N GLU A 198 -16.25 -14.70 -17.44
CA GLU A 198 -17.19 -15.81 -17.54
C GLU A 198 -18.58 -15.39 -18.02
N VAL A 199 -18.98 -14.15 -17.79
CA VAL A 199 -20.29 -13.63 -18.21
C VAL A 199 -20.17 -12.85 -19.51
N ILE A 200 -19.15 -12.00 -19.61
CA ILE A 200 -18.94 -11.09 -20.73
C ILE A 200 -18.53 -11.84 -22.00
N PHE A 201 -17.57 -12.77 -21.91
CA PHE A 201 -16.99 -13.40 -23.09
C PHE A 201 -18.01 -14.24 -23.88
N PRO A 202 -18.86 -15.08 -23.25
CA PRO A 202 -19.89 -15.79 -23.99
C PRO A 202 -20.94 -14.87 -24.64
N ALA A 203 -21.29 -13.73 -24.00
CA ALA A 203 -22.19 -12.74 -24.61
C ALA A 203 -21.56 -12.11 -25.88
N LEU A 204 -20.27 -11.80 -25.84
CA LEU A 204 -19.54 -11.37 -27.04
C LEU A 204 -19.49 -12.45 -28.12
N LEU A 205 -19.33 -13.73 -27.76
CA LEU A 205 -19.36 -14.82 -28.73
C LEU A 205 -20.71 -14.92 -29.46
N GLU A 206 -21.82 -14.66 -28.76
CA GLU A 206 -23.15 -14.61 -29.38
C GLU A 206 -23.27 -13.43 -30.34
N ARG A 207 -22.78 -12.25 -29.94
CA ARG A 207 -22.74 -11.07 -30.82
C ARG A 207 -21.90 -11.29 -32.07
N ALA A 208 -20.72 -11.92 -31.91
CA ALA A 208 -19.85 -12.28 -33.03
C ALA A 208 -20.54 -13.22 -34.03
N ARG A 209 -21.23 -14.25 -33.52
CA ARG A 209 -22.01 -15.18 -34.35
C ARG A 209 -23.11 -14.48 -35.12
N ASN A 210 -23.82 -13.53 -34.50
CA ASN A 210 -24.87 -12.76 -35.17
C ASN A 210 -24.33 -11.87 -36.31
N LEU A 211 -23.05 -11.48 -36.26
CA LEU A 211 -22.35 -10.74 -37.32
C LEU A 211 -21.65 -11.63 -38.35
N GLY A 212 -21.84 -12.96 -38.28
CA GLY A 212 -21.21 -13.91 -39.19
C GLY A 212 -19.69 -14.06 -38.97
N ILE A 213 -19.18 -13.73 -37.79
CA ILE A 213 -17.77 -13.99 -37.43
C ILE A 213 -17.66 -15.44 -36.96
N GLU A 214 -17.00 -16.27 -37.76
CA GLU A 214 -16.80 -17.69 -37.45
C GLU A 214 -15.74 -17.86 -36.36
N ILE A 215 -16.19 -18.16 -35.15
CA ILE A 215 -15.33 -18.54 -34.03
C ILE A 215 -15.48 -20.05 -33.81
N PRO A 216 -14.39 -20.82 -33.62
CA PRO A 216 -14.45 -22.26 -33.37
C PRO A 216 -15.29 -22.62 -32.12
N SER A 217 -16.61 -22.80 -32.30
CA SER A 217 -17.58 -23.10 -31.23
C SER A 217 -17.38 -24.47 -30.60
N ASP A 218 -16.69 -25.38 -31.30
CA ASP A 218 -16.38 -26.72 -30.81
C ASP A 218 -15.15 -26.80 -29.91
N THR A 219 -14.47 -25.68 -29.67
CA THR A 219 -13.33 -25.66 -28.75
C THR A 219 -13.81 -26.00 -27.32
N PRO A 220 -13.12 -26.92 -26.61
CA PRO A 220 -13.51 -27.31 -25.25
C PRO A 220 -13.65 -26.11 -24.30
N PHE A 221 -12.73 -25.14 -24.39
CA PHE A 221 -12.76 -23.94 -23.56
C PHE A 221 -14.05 -23.12 -23.75
N VAL A 222 -14.52 -22.93 -24.99
CA VAL A 222 -15.78 -22.21 -25.26
C VAL A 222 -16.98 -22.93 -24.65
N LYS A 223 -17.02 -24.27 -24.73
CA LYS A 223 -18.10 -25.06 -24.12
C LYS A 223 -18.08 -24.94 -22.59
N GLU A 224 -16.89 -25.02 -21.99
CA GLU A 224 -16.70 -24.91 -20.54
C GLU A 224 -17.10 -23.51 -20.02
N ILE A 225 -16.66 -22.43 -20.67
CA ILE A 225 -16.97 -21.06 -20.23
C ILE A 225 -18.44 -20.70 -20.42
N CYS A 226 -19.10 -21.17 -21.49
CA CYS A 226 -20.55 -21.01 -21.66
C CYS A 226 -21.33 -21.76 -20.58
N ALA A 227 -20.94 -22.99 -20.24
CA ALA A 227 -21.58 -23.74 -19.16
C ALA A 227 -21.36 -23.05 -17.79
N ALA A 228 -20.17 -22.50 -17.55
CA ALA A 228 -19.89 -21.71 -16.35
C ALA A 228 -20.77 -20.45 -16.25
N ARG A 229 -20.98 -19.75 -17.37
CA ARG A 229 -21.92 -18.62 -17.45
C ARG A 229 -23.33 -19.05 -17.05
N ASP A 230 -23.86 -20.11 -17.65
CA ASP A 230 -25.26 -20.49 -17.45
C ASP A 230 -25.52 -20.82 -15.98
N LEU A 231 -24.60 -21.57 -15.34
CA LEU A 231 -24.62 -21.83 -13.90
C LEU A 231 -24.52 -20.56 -13.04
N LYS A 232 -23.77 -19.56 -13.51
CA LYS A 232 -23.61 -18.27 -12.83
C LYS A 232 -24.87 -17.42 -12.93
N LEU A 233 -25.49 -17.36 -14.10
CA LEU A 233 -26.75 -16.64 -14.34
C LEU A 233 -27.91 -17.23 -13.52
N GLU A 234 -27.97 -18.56 -13.36
CA GLU A 234 -28.98 -19.22 -12.49
C GLU A 234 -28.88 -18.80 -11.01
N ARG A 235 -27.67 -18.46 -10.55
CA ARG A 235 -27.39 -18.06 -9.17
C ARG A 235 -27.59 -16.57 -8.92
N ILE A 236 -27.64 -15.75 -9.96
CA ILE A 236 -27.77 -14.30 -9.82
C ILE A 236 -29.22 -13.95 -9.48
N PRO A 237 -29.49 -13.36 -8.30
CA PRO A 237 -30.82 -12.90 -7.95
C PRO A 237 -31.19 -11.68 -8.80
N LYS A 238 -31.85 -11.89 -9.93
CA LYS A 238 -32.26 -10.82 -10.88
C LYS A 238 -33.05 -9.70 -10.18
N ASP A 239 -33.86 -10.03 -9.18
CA ASP A 239 -34.60 -9.02 -8.40
C ASP A 239 -33.67 -8.09 -7.61
N LEU A 240 -32.57 -8.60 -7.06
CA LEU A 240 -31.58 -7.81 -6.32
C LEU A 240 -30.78 -6.91 -7.25
N MET A 241 -30.36 -7.44 -8.41
CA MET A 241 -29.64 -6.69 -9.45
C MET A 241 -30.44 -5.46 -9.93
N HIS A 242 -31.78 -5.54 -9.90
CA HIS A 242 -32.67 -4.45 -10.27
C HIS A 242 -33.10 -3.55 -9.10
N ALA A 243 -32.75 -3.90 -7.85
CA ALA A 243 -33.22 -3.20 -6.66
C ALA A 243 -32.12 -2.41 -5.95
N LEU A 244 -30.87 -2.90 -5.99
CA LEU A 244 -29.74 -2.30 -5.28
C LEU A 244 -28.50 -2.22 -6.18
N PRO A 245 -27.63 -1.21 -6.00
CA PRO A 245 -26.32 -1.19 -6.63
C PRO A 245 -25.48 -2.40 -6.21
N THR A 246 -25.06 -3.20 -7.19
CA THR A 246 -24.18 -4.36 -6.99
C THR A 246 -23.03 -4.31 -7.98
N SER A 247 -21.99 -5.12 -7.74
CA SER A 247 -20.83 -5.23 -8.65
C SER A 247 -21.24 -5.64 -10.08
N LEU A 248 -22.41 -6.26 -10.26
CA LEU A 248 -22.93 -6.66 -11.57
C LEU A 248 -23.22 -5.48 -12.50
N LEU A 249 -23.48 -4.28 -11.97
CA LEU A 249 -23.64 -3.07 -12.77
C LEU A 249 -22.37 -2.71 -13.56
N TYR A 250 -21.21 -3.24 -13.16
CA TYR A 250 -19.96 -3.05 -13.89
C TYR A 250 -19.87 -3.85 -15.20
N SER A 251 -20.77 -4.81 -15.42
CA SER A 251 -20.72 -5.74 -16.56
C SER A 251 -22.11 -6.01 -17.16
N LEU A 252 -22.97 -4.99 -17.27
CA LEU A 252 -24.33 -5.13 -17.79
C LEU A 252 -24.36 -5.70 -19.21
N GLU A 253 -23.34 -5.42 -20.01
CA GLU A 253 -23.17 -5.89 -21.37
C GLU A 253 -22.99 -7.42 -21.51
N GLY A 254 -22.79 -8.11 -20.39
CA GLY A 254 -22.79 -9.57 -20.32
C GLY A 254 -24.18 -10.20 -20.08
N PHE A 255 -25.23 -9.40 -19.88
CA PHE A 255 -26.57 -9.88 -19.51
C PHE A 255 -27.60 -9.64 -20.62
N SER A 256 -28.56 -10.57 -20.73
CA SER A 256 -29.77 -10.40 -21.53
C SER A 256 -31.00 -10.13 -20.64
N ASP A 257 -32.05 -9.58 -21.25
CA ASP A 257 -33.38 -9.45 -20.63
C ASP A 257 -33.41 -8.61 -19.34
N LEU A 258 -32.65 -7.51 -19.33
CA LEU A 258 -32.60 -6.55 -18.23
C LEU A 258 -33.88 -5.70 -18.16
N ASN A 259 -34.32 -5.39 -16.94
CA ASN A 259 -35.42 -4.43 -16.74
C ASN A 259 -34.85 -3.00 -16.66
N TRP A 260 -34.76 -2.34 -17.80
CA TRP A 260 -34.15 -1.01 -17.91
C TRP A 260 -34.83 0.08 -17.06
N ASP A 261 -36.16 0.01 -16.87
CA ASP A 261 -36.90 0.94 -15.98
C ASP A 261 -36.41 0.91 -14.53
N LYS A 262 -35.89 -0.25 -14.09
CA LYS A 262 -35.29 -0.43 -12.78
C LYS A 262 -33.79 -0.15 -12.80
N VAL A 263 -33.07 -0.69 -13.78
CA VAL A 263 -31.60 -0.55 -13.91
C VAL A 263 -31.20 0.91 -14.02
N LEU A 264 -31.89 1.73 -14.82
CA LEU A 264 -31.57 3.16 -14.98
C LEU A 264 -31.66 3.96 -13.68
N LYS A 265 -32.39 3.49 -12.67
CA LYS A 265 -32.48 4.13 -11.35
C LYS A 265 -31.24 3.90 -10.48
N LEU A 266 -30.36 2.97 -10.88
CA LEU A 266 -29.15 2.59 -10.17
C LEU A 266 -27.88 3.27 -10.74
N LYS A 267 -28.04 4.16 -11.73
CA LYS A 267 -26.92 4.94 -12.30
C LYS A 267 -26.22 5.78 -11.24
N CYS A 268 -24.92 5.97 -11.42
CA CYS A 268 -24.15 6.95 -10.67
C CYS A 268 -24.56 8.38 -11.06
N HIS A 269 -24.21 9.37 -10.24
CA HIS A 269 -24.56 10.77 -10.47
C HIS A 269 -24.00 11.33 -11.79
N ASN A 270 -22.88 10.77 -12.28
CA ASN A 270 -22.26 11.15 -13.55
C ASN A 270 -22.90 10.45 -14.77
N GLY A 271 -23.96 9.65 -14.59
CA GLY A 271 -24.64 8.92 -15.67
C GLY A 271 -24.04 7.55 -16.01
N SER A 272 -22.93 7.17 -15.35
CA SER A 272 -22.30 5.86 -15.56
C SER A 272 -22.98 4.73 -14.78
N PHE A 273 -22.71 3.50 -15.21
CA PHE A 273 -22.93 2.30 -14.41
C PHE A 273 -21.63 1.82 -13.77
N LEU A 274 -21.51 2.05 -12.45
CA LEU A 274 -20.38 1.64 -11.60
C LEU A 274 -19.01 2.01 -12.18
N THR A 275 -18.88 3.21 -12.75
CA THR A 275 -17.66 3.73 -13.43
C THR A 275 -17.28 3.04 -14.75
N SER A 276 -18.01 2.03 -15.23
CA SER A 276 -17.63 1.26 -16.43
C SER A 276 -18.11 1.92 -17.73
N PRO A 277 -17.21 2.24 -18.69
CA PRO A 277 -17.62 2.72 -20.01
C PRO A 277 -18.35 1.68 -20.85
N ALA A 278 -17.93 0.40 -20.91
CA ALA A 278 -18.67 -0.61 -21.70
C ALA A 278 -20.10 -0.83 -21.22
N SER A 279 -20.29 -1.03 -19.90
CA SER A 279 -21.63 -1.19 -19.29
C SER A 279 -22.52 0.03 -19.58
N THR A 280 -21.95 1.23 -19.53
CA THR A 280 -22.68 2.47 -19.84
C THR A 280 -23.00 2.60 -21.33
N ALA A 281 -22.08 2.23 -22.21
CA ALA A 281 -22.28 2.20 -23.66
C ALA A 281 -23.38 1.20 -24.04
N PHE A 282 -23.37 0.01 -23.45
CA PHE A 282 -24.42 -0.99 -23.63
C PHE A 282 -25.78 -0.45 -23.15
N ALA A 283 -25.84 0.15 -21.95
CA ALA A 283 -27.07 0.77 -21.47
C ALA A 283 -27.58 1.88 -22.40
N PHE A 284 -26.69 2.71 -22.96
CA PHE A 284 -27.07 3.70 -23.95
C PHE A 284 -27.63 3.08 -25.23
N ILE A 285 -27.00 2.04 -25.76
CA ILE A 285 -27.46 1.33 -26.97
C ILE A 285 -28.91 0.86 -26.79
N GLU A 286 -29.23 0.31 -25.62
CA GLU A 286 -30.54 -0.28 -25.31
C GLU A 286 -31.61 0.75 -24.94
N THR A 287 -31.23 1.90 -24.36
CA THR A 287 -32.20 2.83 -23.73
C THR A 287 -32.21 4.24 -24.32
N LYS A 288 -31.15 4.62 -25.03
CA LYS A 288 -30.89 5.99 -25.52
C LYS A 288 -30.88 7.06 -24.40
N ASP A 289 -30.54 6.66 -23.17
CA ASP A 289 -30.47 7.58 -22.02
C ASP A 289 -29.39 8.67 -22.19
N GLU A 290 -29.79 9.94 -22.11
CA GLU A 290 -28.90 11.08 -22.35
C GLU A 290 -27.75 11.20 -21.33
N GLN A 291 -27.95 10.76 -20.08
CA GLN A 291 -26.89 10.85 -19.07
C GLN A 291 -25.78 9.84 -19.35
N CYS A 292 -26.14 8.64 -19.82
CA CYS A 292 -25.16 7.67 -20.31
C CYS A 292 -24.35 8.22 -21.48
N LEU A 293 -25.01 8.89 -22.43
CA LEU A 293 -24.32 9.52 -23.57
C LEU A 293 -23.35 10.62 -23.13
N ASN A 294 -23.76 11.46 -22.17
CA ASN A 294 -22.91 12.53 -21.63
C ASN A 294 -21.64 11.97 -20.98
N PHE A 295 -21.77 10.91 -20.17
CA PHE A 295 -20.62 10.22 -19.58
C PHE A 295 -19.66 9.68 -20.65
N ILE A 296 -20.19 8.98 -21.66
CA ILE A 296 -19.37 8.40 -22.74
C ILE A 296 -18.67 9.51 -23.55
N THR A 297 -19.37 10.62 -23.79
CA THR A 297 -18.81 11.80 -24.46
C THR A 297 -17.65 12.39 -23.68
N GLU A 298 -17.78 12.54 -22.36
CA GLU A 298 -16.71 13.02 -21.49
C GLU A 298 -15.50 12.07 -21.52
N VAL A 299 -15.73 10.76 -21.38
CA VAL A 299 -14.67 9.74 -21.46
C VAL A 299 -13.94 9.82 -22.80
N THR A 300 -14.65 9.81 -23.93
CA THR A 300 -14.01 9.84 -25.25
C THR A 300 -13.22 11.13 -25.50
N GLN A 301 -13.65 12.27 -24.93
CA GLN A 301 -12.90 13.52 -24.97
C GLN A 301 -11.62 13.44 -24.13
N ASN A 302 -11.71 12.92 -22.90
CA ASN A 302 -10.57 12.83 -21.98
C ASN A 302 -9.50 11.81 -22.44
N PHE A 303 -9.90 10.80 -23.22
CA PHE A 303 -9.03 9.72 -23.67
C PHE A 303 -8.77 9.71 -25.19
N ASN A 304 -9.02 10.84 -25.87
CA ASN A 304 -8.76 11.01 -27.31
C ASN A 304 -9.33 9.88 -28.18
N GLY A 305 -10.59 9.54 -27.96
CA GLY A 305 -11.29 8.44 -28.64
C GLY A 305 -11.24 7.11 -27.90
N GLY A 306 -10.24 6.85 -27.07
CA GLY A 306 -10.21 5.65 -26.22
C GLY A 306 -11.18 5.72 -25.04
N ALA A 307 -11.24 4.64 -24.27
CA ALA A 307 -11.86 4.60 -22.95
C ALA A 307 -11.12 3.60 -22.03
N PRO A 308 -10.93 3.92 -20.74
CA PRO A 308 -10.36 2.99 -19.76
C PRO A 308 -11.38 1.93 -19.32
N PRO A 309 -10.98 0.90 -18.55
CA PRO A 309 -11.94 -0.08 -18.01
C PRO A 309 -12.86 0.50 -16.93
N CYS A 310 -12.42 1.56 -16.23
CA CYS A 310 -13.19 2.30 -15.22
C CYS A 310 -12.82 3.79 -15.23
N TYR A 311 -13.80 4.67 -15.01
CA TYR A 311 -13.62 6.12 -14.91
C TYR A 311 -14.79 6.84 -14.20
N PRO A 312 -14.55 7.87 -13.36
CA PRO A 312 -13.23 8.30 -12.87
C PRO A 312 -12.62 7.31 -11.87
N VAL A 313 -11.34 7.49 -11.56
CA VAL A 313 -10.57 6.70 -10.56
C VAL A 313 -9.81 7.64 -9.61
N ASP A 314 -10.40 8.80 -9.32
CA ASP A 314 -9.78 9.92 -8.63
C ASP A 314 -9.48 9.64 -7.16
N LEU A 315 -10.35 8.91 -6.47
CA LEU A 315 -10.13 8.52 -5.07
C LEU A 315 -9.07 7.43 -4.98
N TYR A 316 -9.22 6.39 -5.81
CA TYR A 316 -8.30 5.26 -5.89
C TYR A 316 -6.86 5.70 -6.20
N ALA A 317 -6.68 6.56 -7.23
CA ALA A 317 -5.37 7.08 -7.61
C ALA A 317 -4.69 7.85 -6.45
N ARG A 318 -5.44 8.71 -5.75
CA ARG A 318 -4.92 9.54 -4.63
C ARG A 318 -4.50 8.68 -3.46
N LEU A 319 -5.36 7.74 -3.05
CA LEU A 319 -5.15 6.87 -1.92
C LEU A 319 -3.89 6.02 -2.11
N PHE A 320 -3.81 5.34 -3.23
CA PHE A 320 -2.70 4.44 -3.51
C PHE A 320 -1.40 5.19 -3.77
N ALA A 321 -1.42 6.35 -4.45
CA ALA A 321 -0.21 7.19 -4.58
C ALA A 321 0.35 7.58 -3.20
N VAL A 322 -0.51 8.04 -2.28
CA VAL A 322 -0.09 8.40 -0.91
C VAL A 322 0.47 7.19 -0.16
N ASP A 323 -0.16 6.02 -0.25
CA ASP A 323 0.32 4.79 0.39
C ASP A 323 1.70 4.39 -0.14
N ARG A 324 1.91 4.43 -1.46
CA ARG A 324 3.19 4.09 -2.11
C ARG A 324 4.29 5.05 -1.67
N LEU A 325 4.07 6.36 -1.71
CA LEU A 325 5.06 7.36 -1.29
C LEU A 325 5.46 7.20 0.20
N LYS A 326 4.50 6.84 1.06
CA LYS A 326 4.75 6.60 2.49
C LYS A 326 5.58 5.34 2.70
N ARG A 327 5.18 4.21 2.13
CA ARG A 327 5.89 2.92 2.30
C ARG A 327 7.27 2.94 1.67
N LEU A 328 7.44 3.61 0.53
CA LEU A 328 8.75 3.85 -0.11
C LEU A 328 9.65 4.83 0.68
N GLY A 329 9.14 5.45 1.76
CA GLY A 329 9.94 6.28 2.65
C GLY A 329 10.34 7.64 2.06
N ILE A 330 9.68 8.08 0.99
CA ILE A 330 9.94 9.33 0.25
C ILE A 330 8.84 10.39 0.43
N SER A 331 7.76 10.07 1.14
CA SER A 331 6.62 10.98 1.38
C SER A 331 6.98 12.38 1.91
N ARG A 332 8.09 12.53 2.65
CA ARG A 332 8.55 13.82 3.19
C ARG A 332 8.82 14.89 2.12
N TYR A 333 9.07 14.49 0.88
CA TYR A 333 9.26 15.42 -0.24
C TYR A 333 7.96 15.97 -0.82
N PHE A 334 6.81 15.37 -0.46
CA PHE A 334 5.51 15.56 -1.11
C PHE A 334 4.39 15.91 -0.12
N MET A 335 4.73 16.45 1.06
CA MET A 335 3.75 16.69 2.13
C MET A 335 2.57 17.56 1.68
N SER A 336 2.83 18.64 0.93
CA SER A 336 1.75 19.51 0.40
C SER A 336 0.82 18.75 -0.54
N GLU A 337 1.38 17.95 -1.45
CA GLU A 337 0.60 17.17 -2.41
C GLU A 337 -0.19 16.05 -1.71
N ILE A 338 0.37 15.43 -0.67
CA ILE A 338 -0.32 14.44 0.16
C ILE A 338 -1.50 15.08 0.90
N ASP A 339 -1.30 16.25 1.51
CA ASP A 339 -2.35 16.99 2.21
C ASP A 339 -3.51 17.31 1.26
N GLU A 340 -3.22 17.76 0.03
CA GLU A 340 -4.23 18.01 -1.01
C GLU A 340 -4.98 16.73 -1.43
N CYS A 341 -4.26 15.62 -1.63
CA CYS A 341 -4.85 14.33 -1.97
C CYS A 341 -5.83 13.86 -0.88
N LEU A 342 -5.39 13.85 0.38
CA LEU A 342 -6.22 13.40 1.51
C LEU A 342 -7.38 14.35 1.78
N SER A 343 -7.19 15.66 1.62
CA SER A 343 -8.28 16.64 1.70
C SER A 343 -9.35 16.39 0.65
N HIS A 344 -8.96 16.00 -0.57
CA HIS A 344 -9.90 15.62 -1.62
C HIS A 344 -10.67 14.36 -1.25
N VAL A 345 -9.97 13.30 -0.82
CA VAL A 345 -10.62 12.05 -0.39
C VAL A 345 -11.61 12.31 0.75
N TYR A 346 -11.23 13.10 1.75
CA TYR A 346 -12.11 13.41 2.89
C TYR A 346 -13.40 14.12 2.46
N ARG A 347 -13.33 15.03 1.47
CA ARG A 347 -14.53 15.69 0.93
C ARG A 347 -15.50 14.74 0.24
N CYS A 348 -15.00 13.61 -0.27
CA CYS A 348 -15.79 12.58 -0.95
C CYS A 348 -16.16 11.42 -0.02
N TRP A 349 -15.70 11.43 1.23
CA TRP A 349 -15.96 10.37 2.19
C TRP A 349 -17.44 10.32 2.59
N THR A 350 -18.00 9.11 2.72
CA THR A 350 -19.39 8.89 3.15
C THR A 350 -19.46 7.88 4.29
N GLU A 351 -20.60 7.84 5.00
CA GLU A 351 -20.87 6.81 6.03
C GLU A 351 -21.03 5.40 5.43
N ASP A 352 -21.33 5.30 4.13
CA ASP A 352 -21.44 4.04 3.39
C ASP A 352 -20.08 3.51 2.90
N GLY A 353 -19.03 4.31 3.01
CA GLY A 353 -17.70 4.06 2.48
C GLY A 353 -17.45 4.82 1.18
N ILE A 354 -16.39 4.43 0.47
CA ILE A 354 -16.02 4.99 -0.82
C ILE A 354 -15.70 3.88 -1.82
N PHE A 355 -15.64 4.24 -3.10
CA PHE A 355 -15.21 3.40 -4.21
C PHE A 355 -14.12 4.14 -5.00
N SER A 356 -13.74 3.59 -6.15
CA SER A 356 -12.64 4.12 -6.96
C SER A 356 -12.80 5.57 -7.41
N GLY A 357 -14.04 5.96 -7.73
CA GLY A 357 -14.40 7.28 -8.24
C GLY A 357 -15.39 8.03 -7.34
N ARG A 358 -15.29 9.36 -7.29
CA ARG A 358 -16.26 10.21 -6.57
C ARG A 358 -17.69 10.08 -7.13
N GLY A 359 -18.68 10.33 -6.27
CA GLY A 359 -20.10 10.40 -6.68
C GLY A 359 -20.68 9.04 -7.09
N THR A 360 -20.05 7.95 -6.66
CA THR A 360 -20.50 6.58 -6.85
C THR A 360 -21.44 6.19 -5.70
N ASN A 361 -22.55 5.54 -6.04
CA ASN A 361 -23.51 5.01 -5.06
C ASN A 361 -23.16 3.54 -4.74
N PHE A 362 -21.88 3.28 -4.53
CA PHE A 362 -21.32 1.97 -4.27
C PHE A 362 -20.05 2.15 -3.44
N SER A 363 -19.61 1.11 -2.75
CA SER A 363 -18.39 1.13 -1.97
C SER A 363 -17.73 -0.25 -1.97
N ASP A 364 -16.42 -0.26 -1.79
CA ASP A 364 -15.63 -1.46 -1.61
C ASP A 364 -14.75 -1.36 -0.36
N ILE A 365 -14.39 -2.51 0.20
CA ILE A 365 -13.61 -2.56 1.44
C ILE A 365 -12.18 -2.09 1.22
N ASP A 366 -11.65 -2.17 0.00
CA ASP A 366 -10.25 -1.85 -0.29
C ASP A 366 -10.03 -0.34 -0.19
N ASP A 367 -10.71 0.44 -1.04
CA ASP A 367 -10.65 1.90 -1.05
C ASP A 367 -11.13 2.49 0.29
N THR A 368 -12.19 1.92 0.88
CA THR A 368 -12.67 2.34 2.21
C THR A 368 -11.62 2.10 3.29
N SER A 369 -10.94 0.95 3.31
CA SER A 369 -9.88 0.67 4.28
C SER A 369 -8.67 1.57 4.08
N MET A 370 -8.30 1.80 2.81
CA MET A 370 -7.20 2.65 2.41
C MET A 370 -7.43 4.09 2.89
N GLY A 371 -8.60 4.65 2.56
CA GLY A 371 -9.02 5.98 2.97
C GLY A 371 -9.15 6.12 4.48
N PHE A 372 -9.84 5.19 5.15
CA PHE A 372 -9.99 5.19 6.60
C PHE A 372 -8.63 5.29 7.30
N ARG A 373 -7.69 4.41 6.93
CA ARG A 373 -6.37 4.36 7.54
C ARG A 373 -5.57 5.64 7.28
N LEU A 374 -5.49 6.09 6.03
CA LEU A 374 -4.68 7.27 5.69
C LEU A 374 -5.25 8.54 6.31
N LEU A 375 -6.56 8.74 6.23
CA LEU A 375 -7.24 9.89 6.82
C LEU A 375 -7.05 9.89 8.34
N ARG A 376 -7.28 8.76 9.02
CA ARG A 376 -7.07 8.67 10.48
C ARG A 376 -5.62 8.93 10.88
N LEU A 377 -4.65 8.34 10.18
CA LEU A 377 -3.22 8.58 10.44
C LEU A 377 -2.81 10.04 10.17
N HIS A 378 -3.60 10.77 9.39
CA HIS A 378 -3.40 12.18 9.09
C HIS A 378 -4.23 13.12 9.99
N GLY A 379 -4.89 12.59 11.02
CA GLY A 379 -5.62 13.37 12.03
C GLY A 379 -7.07 13.71 11.67
N TYR A 380 -7.62 13.15 10.58
CA TYR A 380 -9.05 13.28 10.30
C TYR A 380 -9.87 12.42 11.27
N ASP A 381 -11.04 12.93 11.67
CA ASP A 381 -11.98 12.18 12.49
C ASP A 381 -12.74 11.18 11.62
N MET A 382 -12.45 9.89 11.80
CA MET A 382 -12.97 8.80 11.00
C MET A 382 -13.71 7.81 11.88
N SER A 383 -14.98 7.56 11.58
CA SER A 383 -15.77 6.54 12.28
C SER A 383 -15.48 5.14 11.74
N PRO A 384 -15.16 4.15 12.60
CA PRO A 384 -14.95 2.76 12.18
C PRO A 384 -16.26 2.06 11.79
N GLU A 385 -17.41 2.68 12.10
CA GLU A 385 -18.74 2.13 11.85
C GLU A 385 -19.04 1.93 10.36
N VAL A 386 -18.31 2.62 9.48
CA VAL A 386 -18.31 2.42 8.02
C VAL A 386 -18.11 0.96 7.64
N PHE A 387 -17.35 0.20 8.44
CA PHE A 387 -17.07 -1.21 8.16
C PHE A 387 -18.26 -2.14 8.40
N LYS A 388 -19.34 -1.66 9.04
CA LYS A 388 -20.58 -2.44 9.22
C LYS A 388 -21.22 -2.79 7.89
N ASN A 389 -21.03 -1.95 6.87
CA ASN A 389 -21.59 -2.16 5.52
C ASN A 389 -20.98 -3.39 4.84
N PHE A 390 -19.75 -3.76 5.22
CA PHE A 390 -19.02 -4.90 4.69
C PHE A 390 -19.15 -6.15 5.56
N LYS A 391 -19.77 -6.03 6.75
CA LYS A 391 -19.90 -7.11 7.71
C LYS A 391 -21.21 -7.89 7.50
N LYS A 392 -21.11 -9.21 7.48
CA LYS A 392 -22.26 -10.11 7.51
C LYS A 392 -21.97 -11.27 8.45
N ASP A 393 -22.82 -11.42 9.47
CA ASP A 393 -22.58 -12.34 10.58
C ASP A 393 -21.18 -12.08 11.18
N ASP A 394 -20.31 -13.09 11.25
CA ASP A 394 -18.95 -12.96 11.77
C ASP A 394 -17.88 -12.81 10.66
N LYS A 395 -18.28 -12.43 9.45
CA LYS A 395 -17.38 -12.28 8.29
C LYS A 395 -17.46 -10.90 7.66
N PHE A 396 -16.40 -10.53 6.95
CA PHE A 396 -16.34 -9.33 6.12
C PHE A 396 -16.19 -9.72 4.64
N SER A 397 -16.68 -8.86 3.74
CA SER A 397 -16.57 -9.05 2.30
C SER A 397 -16.06 -7.79 1.61
N CYS A 398 -15.41 -7.96 0.45
CA CYS A 398 -14.95 -6.86 -0.39
C CYS A 398 -16.05 -5.90 -0.83
N TYR A 399 -17.29 -6.37 -0.96
CA TYR A 399 -18.42 -5.53 -1.37
C TYR A 399 -19.63 -5.73 -0.44
N PRO A 400 -20.40 -4.66 -0.13
CA PRO A 400 -21.59 -4.75 0.69
C PRO A 400 -22.61 -5.73 0.10
N GLY A 401 -23.19 -6.57 0.96
CA GLY A 401 -24.23 -7.53 0.56
C GLY A 401 -23.76 -8.61 -0.41
N GLN A 402 -22.46 -8.82 -0.57
CA GLN A 402 -21.88 -9.88 -1.40
C GLN A 402 -20.93 -10.76 -0.56
N MET A 403 -20.43 -11.84 -1.14
CA MET A 403 -19.47 -12.76 -0.50
C MET A 403 -18.27 -12.94 -1.42
N ILE A 404 -17.53 -11.85 -1.61
CA ILE A 404 -16.27 -11.77 -2.35
C ILE A 404 -15.16 -11.47 -1.34
N GLU A 405 -14.08 -12.25 -1.40
CA GLU A 405 -12.90 -12.11 -0.53
C GLU A 405 -11.66 -12.19 -1.44
N ALA A 406 -10.71 -11.26 -1.28
CA ALA A 406 -9.47 -11.22 -2.07
C ALA A 406 -8.31 -10.73 -1.21
N ALA A 407 -7.09 -11.19 -1.52
CA ALA A 407 -5.93 -10.97 -0.67
C ALA A 407 -5.60 -9.48 -0.49
N THR A 408 -5.53 -8.70 -1.57
CA THR A 408 -5.18 -7.28 -1.48
C THR A 408 -6.20 -6.39 -0.75
N PRO A 409 -7.53 -6.48 -0.99
CA PRO A 409 -8.52 -5.78 -0.17
C PRO A 409 -8.45 -6.16 1.32
N ILE A 410 -8.33 -7.46 1.62
CA ILE A 410 -8.28 -7.91 3.02
C ILE A 410 -6.94 -7.53 3.69
N PHE A 411 -5.85 -7.44 2.93
CA PHE A 411 -4.58 -6.90 3.42
C PHE A 411 -4.68 -5.43 3.80
N ASN A 412 -5.31 -4.60 2.97
CA ASN A 412 -5.55 -3.19 3.30
C ASN A 412 -6.52 -3.04 4.48
N PHE A 413 -7.52 -3.91 4.58
CA PHE A 413 -8.42 -3.99 5.73
C PHE A 413 -7.69 -4.39 7.03
N TYR A 414 -6.78 -5.36 6.97
CA TYR A 414 -5.92 -5.72 8.10
C TYR A 414 -5.10 -4.52 8.57
N ARG A 415 -4.42 -3.81 7.65
CA ARG A 415 -3.63 -2.61 7.99
C ARG A 415 -4.52 -1.52 8.61
N ALA A 416 -5.74 -1.32 8.10
CA ALA A 416 -6.69 -0.36 8.65
C ALA A 416 -7.19 -0.74 10.06
N SER A 417 -7.38 -2.03 10.32
CA SER A 417 -7.79 -2.52 11.64
C SER A 417 -6.76 -2.26 12.74
N GLN A 418 -5.48 -2.10 12.40
CA GLN A 418 -4.39 -1.88 13.35
C GLN A 418 -4.33 -0.44 13.90
N VAL A 419 -5.05 0.51 13.28
CA VAL A 419 -5.16 1.90 13.78
C VAL A 419 -6.41 2.11 14.63
N LEU A 420 -6.82 1.07 15.37
CA LEU A 420 -7.98 1.10 16.26
C LEU A 420 -7.73 1.94 17.52
N PHE A 421 -8.79 2.63 17.96
CA PHE A 421 -8.90 3.32 19.24
C PHE A 421 -9.62 2.45 20.28
N PRO A 422 -9.46 2.75 21.59
CA PRO A 422 -10.12 2.00 22.65
C PRO A 422 -11.65 1.96 22.46
N GLY A 423 -12.22 0.76 22.53
CA GLY A 423 -13.67 0.55 22.44
C GLY A 423 -14.23 0.33 21.02
N GLU A 424 -13.41 0.47 19.98
CA GLU A 424 -13.81 0.25 18.58
C GLU A 424 -13.90 -1.25 18.24
N LYS A 425 -14.95 -1.92 18.73
CA LYS A 425 -15.14 -3.38 18.61
C LYS A 425 -15.04 -3.90 17.18
N ILE A 426 -15.61 -3.18 16.22
CA ILE A 426 -15.64 -3.60 14.81
C ILE A 426 -14.23 -3.72 14.22
N LEU A 427 -13.27 -2.88 14.62
CA LEU A 427 -11.89 -3.01 14.17
C LEU A 427 -11.17 -4.17 14.85
N GLY A 428 -11.54 -4.51 16.10
CA GLY A 428 -11.08 -5.73 16.76
C GLY A 428 -11.49 -6.98 15.98
N GLU A 429 -12.77 -7.06 15.62
CA GLU A 429 -13.32 -8.16 14.80
C GLU A 429 -12.70 -8.18 13.39
N ALA A 430 -12.53 -7.00 12.77
CA ALA A 430 -11.84 -6.85 11.49
C ALA A 430 -10.42 -7.40 11.51
N ARG A 431 -9.66 -7.07 12.56
CA ARG A 431 -8.27 -7.50 12.74
C ARG A 431 -8.17 -9.01 12.82
N GLU A 432 -9.03 -9.65 13.62
CA GLU A 432 -9.05 -11.10 13.78
C GLU A 432 -9.44 -11.80 12.47
N PHE A 433 -10.50 -11.34 11.81
CA PHE A 433 -10.95 -11.88 10.53
C PHE A 433 -9.84 -11.79 9.47
N ALA A 434 -9.29 -10.59 9.28
CA ALA A 434 -8.32 -10.32 8.22
C ALA A 434 -7.00 -11.05 8.45
N TYR A 435 -6.53 -11.11 9.71
CA TYR A 435 -5.33 -11.89 10.07
C TYR A 435 -5.49 -13.37 9.72
N ASN A 436 -6.60 -13.98 10.15
CA ASN A 436 -6.88 -15.40 9.87
C ASN A 436 -7.02 -15.68 8.37
N PHE A 437 -7.69 -14.78 7.63
CA PHE A 437 -7.80 -14.90 6.18
C PHE A 437 -6.43 -14.89 5.50
N LEU A 438 -5.58 -13.90 5.82
CA LEU A 438 -4.27 -13.72 5.19
C LEU A 438 -3.30 -14.85 5.54
N GLN A 439 -3.33 -15.37 6.78
CA GLN A 439 -2.55 -16.55 7.16
C GLN A 439 -2.95 -17.78 6.34
N ASN A 440 -4.25 -18.02 6.18
CA ASN A 440 -4.74 -19.12 5.36
C ASN A 440 -4.36 -18.94 3.89
N TRP A 441 -4.46 -17.71 3.36
CA TRP A 441 -4.06 -17.40 2.00
C TRP A 441 -2.56 -17.69 1.76
N LEU A 442 -1.68 -17.27 2.69
CA LEU A 442 -0.25 -17.60 2.63
C LEU A 442 -0.01 -19.12 2.70
N ALA A 443 -0.71 -19.82 3.60
CA ALA A 443 -0.57 -21.27 3.78
C ALA A 443 -1.05 -22.09 2.57
N CYS A 444 -2.02 -21.58 1.79
CA CYS A 444 -2.45 -22.20 0.54
C CYS A 444 -1.36 -22.18 -0.54
N GLY A 445 -0.36 -21.29 -0.44
CA GLY A 445 0.75 -21.19 -1.38
C GLY A 445 0.37 -20.71 -2.78
N ASN A 446 -0.89 -20.30 -2.98
CA ASN A 446 -1.39 -19.79 -4.23
C ASN A 446 -1.47 -18.26 -4.18
N TYR A 447 -0.37 -17.66 -4.60
CA TYR A 447 -0.06 -16.25 -4.39
C TYR A 447 -0.64 -15.30 -5.44
N LEU A 448 -1.55 -15.80 -6.29
CA LEU A 448 -2.20 -14.97 -7.28
C LEU A 448 -3.26 -14.10 -6.60
N ASP A 449 -3.15 -12.79 -6.79
CA ASP A 449 -4.18 -11.85 -6.42
C ASP A 449 -5.11 -11.61 -7.61
N LYS A 450 -6.41 -11.44 -7.32
CA LYS A 450 -7.46 -11.30 -8.34
C LYS A 450 -7.44 -9.94 -9.05
N TRP A 451 -6.84 -8.93 -8.42
CA TRP A 451 -6.95 -7.53 -8.80
C TRP A 451 -5.61 -6.92 -9.24
N ILE A 452 -4.49 -7.58 -8.95
CA ILE A 452 -3.16 -7.10 -9.32
C ILE A 452 -2.17 -8.24 -9.62
N ILE A 453 -1.37 -8.06 -10.67
CA ILE A 453 -0.15 -8.80 -10.95
C ILE A 453 1.00 -7.92 -10.47
N ALA A 454 1.47 -8.18 -9.25
CA ALA A 454 2.53 -7.41 -8.61
C ALA A 454 3.75 -8.27 -8.30
N LYS A 455 4.89 -7.59 -8.13
CA LYS A 455 6.20 -8.24 -7.93
C LYS A 455 6.24 -9.22 -6.75
N ASP A 456 5.76 -8.84 -5.56
CA ASP A 456 5.90 -9.71 -4.37
C ASP A 456 4.85 -9.44 -3.25
N ILE A 457 3.56 -9.54 -3.57
CA ILE A 457 2.46 -9.43 -2.59
C ILE A 457 2.60 -10.41 -1.40
N PRO A 458 2.98 -11.69 -1.58
CA PRO A 458 3.13 -12.62 -0.46
C PRO A 458 4.13 -12.12 0.58
N SER A 459 5.26 -11.56 0.14
CA SER A 459 6.26 -10.98 1.02
C SER A 459 5.74 -9.73 1.74
N GLU A 460 4.95 -8.87 1.06
CA GLU A 460 4.27 -7.74 1.70
C GLU A 460 3.34 -8.19 2.84
N VAL A 461 2.53 -9.22 2.57
CA VAL A 461 1.58 -9.79 3.55
C VAL A 461 2.34 -10.48 4.69
N SER A 462 3.34 -11.30 4.40
CA SER A 462 4.16 -12.00 5.43
C SER A 462 4.79 -10.98 6.38
N TYR A 463 5.42 -9.93 5.83
CA TYR A 463 6.03 -8.88 6.65
C TYR A 463 5.03 -8.22 7.61
N ALA A 464 3.83 -7.87 7.14
CA ALA A 464 2.83 -7.20 7.98
C ALA A 464 2.20 -8.11 9.04
N LEU A 465 2.13 -9.42 8.78
CA LEU A 465 1.67 -10.41 9.77
C LEU A 465 2.75 -10.70 10.81
N GLU A 466 4.02 -10.70 10.41
CA GLU A 466 5.17 -10.89 11.31
C GLU A 466 5.41 -9.64 12.17
N VAL A 467 5.37 -8.45 11.58
CA VAL A 467 5.67 -7.18 12.23
C VAL A 467 4.40 -6.30 12.30
N PRO A 468 3.65 -6.33 13.43
CA PRO A 468 2.44 -5.52 13.57
C PRO A 468 2.77 -4.02 13.54
N TRP A 469 1.76 -3.18 13.25
CA TRP A 469 1.98 -1.73 13.11
C TRP A 469 2.66 -1.06 14.32
N TYR A 470 2.41 -1.53 15.55
CA TYR A 470 3.09 -1.04 16.76
C TYR A 470 4.59 -1.39 16.81
N ALA A 471 5.02 -2.47 16.15
CA ALA A 471 6.42 -2.86 16.01
C ALA A 471 7.07 -2.37 14.70
N SER A 472 6.28 -1.92 13.71
CA SER A 472 6.82 -1.48 12.42
C SER A 472 7.58 -0.16 12.52
N LEU A 473 8.91 -0.19 12.46
CA LEU A 473 9.75 1.02 12.41
C LEU A 473 9.88 1.52 10.96
N PRO A 474 9.79 2.84 10.70
CA PRO A 474 9.74 3.41 9.36
C PRO A 474 10.80 2.88 8.39
N ARG A 475 12.08 2.86 8.77
CA ARG A 475 13.13 2.35 7.86
C ARG A 475 13.10 0.85 7.65
N VAL A 476 12.61 0.09 8.63
CA VAL A 476 12.47 -1.37 8.49
C VAL A 476 11.40 -1.65 7.44
N GLU A 477 10.21 -1.06 7.58
CA GLU A 477 9.13 -1.21 6.59
C GLU A 477 9.56 -0.76 5.20
N THR A 478 10.17 0.42 5.09
CA THR A 478 10.69 0.91 3.80
C THR A 478 11.73 -0.01 3.19
N ARG A 479 12.64 -0.59 4.00
CA ARG A 479 13.69 -1.48 3.50
C ARG A 479 13.13 -2.67 2.75
N PHE A 480 12.10 -3.32 3.30
CA PHE A 480 11.43 -4.44 2.64
C PHE A 480 10.54 -3.98 1.49
N TYR A 481 9.81 -2.87 1.68
CA TYR A 481 8.87 -2.43 0.66
C TYR A 481 9.54 -1.98 -0.65
N VAL A 482 10.72 -1.36 -0.58
CA VAL A 482 11.47 -1.01 -1.80
C VAL A 482 11.88 -2.25 -2.60
N GLU A 483 12.10 -3.40 -1.96
CA GLU A 483 12.35 -4.66 -2.65
C GLU A 483 11.08 -5.30 -3.19
N GLN A 484 9.93 -5.07 -2.56
CA GLN A 484 8.64 -5.66 -2.93
C GLN A 484 7.90 -4.88 -4.03
N TYR A 485 8.08 -3.56 -4.09
CA TYR A 485 7.41 -2.70 -5.08
C TYR A 485 7.90 -2.97 -6.51
N GLY A 486 6.98 -3.24 -7.43
CA GLY A 486 7.28 -3.59 -8.83
C GLY A 486 7.48 -2.39 -9.76
N GLY A 487 7.31 -1.16 -9.29
CA GLY A 487 7.47 0.02 -10.14
C GLY A 487 6.47 0.03 -11.29
N ALA A 488 6.93 0.30 -12.51
CA ALA A 488 6.07 0.32 -13.69
C ALA A 488 5.62 -1.07 -14.16
N ASP A 489 6.20 -2.16 -13.62
CA ASP A 489 5.90 -3.53 -14.06
C ASP A 489 4.58 -4.05 -13.48
N ASP A 490 4.14 -3.55 -12.32
CA ASP A 490 2.87 -3.92 -11.70
C ASP A 490 1.69 -3.64 -12.64
N VAL A 491 0.81 -4.63 -12.82
CA VAL A 491 -0.35 -4.57 -13.72
C VAL A 491 -1.61 -4.78 -12.90
N TRP A 492 -2.62 -3.94 -13.09
CA TRP A 492 -3.90 -4.08 -12.43
C TRP A 492 -4.90 -4.83 -13.31
N ILE A 493 -5.83 -5.54 -12.66
CA ILE A 493 -6.82 -6.39 -13.32
C ILE A 493 -8.21 -5.81 -13.07
N ALA A 494 -8.89 -5.40 -14.14
CA ALA A 494 -10.32 -5.10 -14.15
C ALA A 494 -11.00 -5.98 -15.22
N LYS A 495 -11.91 -5.43 -16.04
CA LYS A 495 -12.41 -6.14 -17.24
C LYS A 495 -11.30 -6.38 -18.26
N THR A 496 -10.28 -5.54 -18.24
CA THR A 496 -9.02 -5.69 -18.97
C THR A 496 -7.86 -5.42 -18.01
N LEU A 497 -6.65 -5.76 -18.45
CA LEU A 497 -5.44 -5.31 -17.78
C LEU A 497 -5.28 -3.79 -17.95
N TYR A 498 -4.78 -3.12 -16.92
CA TYR A 498 -4.52 -1.68 -16.96
C TYR A 498 -3.36 -1.26 -16.07
N ARG A 499 -2.87 -0.03 -16.27
CA ARG A 499 -1.83 0.61 -15.47
C ARG A 499 -2.25 2.00 -15.01
N MET A 500 -1.70 2.42 -13.87
CA MET A 500 -1.91 3.74 -13.27
C MET A 500 -0.57 4.35 -12.87
N PRO A 501 -0.05 5.33 -13.63
CA PRO A 501 1.27 5.91 -13.40
C PRO A 501 1.45 6.54 -12.02
N GLU A 502 0.38 7.03 -11.41
CA GLU A 502 0.43 7.60 -10.06
C GLU A 502 0.69 6.56 -8.97
N ILE A 503 0.42 5.29 -9.26
CA ILE A 503 0.53 4.20 -8.28
C ILE A 503 1.76 3.34 -8.58
N SER A 504 1.98 3.03 -9.86
CA SER A 504 2.97 2.06 -10.33
C SER A 504 3.85 2.70 -11.40
N ASN A 505 5.00 3.23 -10.98
CA ASN A 505 5.99 3.84 -11.86
C ASN A 505 7.44 3.68 -11.34
N THR A 506 8.39 3.67 -12.27
CA THR A 506 9.82 3.48 -12.00
C THR A 506 10.47 4.70 -11.34
N VAL A 507 9.97 5.91 -11.58
CA VAL A 507 10.52 7.15 -10.98
C VAL A 507 10.39 7.11 -9.45
N TYR A 508 9.27 6.59 -8.93
CA TYR A 508 9.07 6.39 -7.49
C TYR A 508 10.10 5.42 -6.91
N LEU A 509 10.33 4.30 -7.59
CA LEU A 509 11.25 3.25 -7.13
C LEU A 509 12.70 3.76 -7.14
N GLU A 510 13.16 4.37 -8.23
CA GLU A 510 14.54 4.86 -8.35
C GLU A 510 14.82 6.02 -7.38
N LEU A 511 13.86 6.94 -7.21
CA LEU A 511 13.97 7.97 -6.17
C LEU A 511 14.05 7.35 -4.77
N ALA A 512 13.24 6.34 -4.48
CA ALA A 512 13.27 5.65 -3.18
C ALA A 512 14.60 4.94 -2.92
N LYS A 513 15.16 4.24 -3.91
CA LYS A 513 16.48 3.61 -3.82
C LYS A 513 17.57 4.64 -3.57
N GLY A 514 17.61 5.70 -4.37
CA GLY A 514 18.59 6.77 -4.25
C GLY A 514 18.52 7.46 -2.89
N ASP A 515 17.30 7.81 -2.44
CA ASP A 515 17.07 8.44 -1.14
C ASP A 515 17.44 7.53 0.03
N TYR A 516 17.07 6.25 -0.04
CA TYR A 516 17.39 5.27 1.00
C TYR A 516 18.90 5.11 1.16
N ASN A 517 19.62 4.89 0.06
CA ASN A 517 21.08 4.70 0.07
C ASN A 517 21.82 5.96 0.54
N LYS A 518 21.34 7.15 0.17
CA LYS A 518 21.87 8.43 0.67
C LYS A 518 21.73 8.53 2.20
N CYS A 519 20.55 8.20 2.73
CA CYS A 519 20.32 8.18 4.18
C CYS A 519 21.22 7.14 4.87
N GLN A 520 21.28 5.92 4.33
CA GLN A 520 22.07 4.82 4.88
C GLN A 520 23.57 5.18 4.98
N LEU A 521 24.13 5.83 3.95
CA LEU A 521 25.53 6.28 3.96
C LEU A 521 25.79 7.27 5.10
N GLN A 522 24.89 8.23 5.32
CA GLN A 522 25.00 9.14 6.45
C GLN A 522 24.89 8.41 7.79
N HIS A 523 23.98 7.44 7.90
CA HIS A 523 23.83 6.65 9.12
C HIS A 523 25.09 5.82 9.42
N LEU A 524 25.78 5.29 8.40
CA LEU A 524 27.06 4.58 8.56
C LEU A 524 28.18 5.50 9.08
N ASN A 525 28.23 6.75 8.60
CA ASN A 525 29.16 7.76 9.12
C ASN A 525 28.85 8.07 10.59
N GLN A 526 27.58 8.31 10.92
CA GLN A 526 27.13 8.53 12.29
C GLN A 526 27.43 7.35 13.21
N TRP A 527 27.26 6.12 12.71
CA TRP A 527 27.61 4.91 13.44
C TRP A 527 29.10 4.88 13.77
N THR A 528 29.95 5.25 12.83
CA THR A 528 31.40 5.36 13.03
C THR A 528 31.72 6.37 14.14
N ASP A 529 31.07 7.54 14.13
CA ASP A 529 31.25 8.57 15.15
C ASP A 529 30.80 8.08 16.54
N ILE A 530 29.68 7.36 16.61
CA ILE A 530 29.19 6.75 17.85
C ILE A 530 30.15 5.69 18.38
N GLN A 531 30.78 4.89 17.51
CA GLN A 531 31.80 3.92 17.92
C GLN A 531 33.08 4.60 18.44
N GLN A 532 33.50 5.70 17.82
CA GLN A 532 34.64 6.49 18.31
C GLN A 532 34.32 7.13 19.68
N TRP A 533 33.13 7.70 19.82
CA TRP A 533 32.64 8.25 21.09
C TRP A 533 32.57 7.18 22.19
N TYR A 534 32.08 5.99 21.88
CA TYR A 534 32.05 4.84 22.81
C TYR A 534 33.43 4.50 23.37
N LYS A 535 34.47 4.51 22.50
CA LYS A 535 35.86 4.29 22.91
C LYS A 535 36.41 5.45 23.74
N LYS A 536 36.22 6.70 23.29
CA LYS A 536 36.70 7.92 23.98
C LYS A 536 36.17 8.02 25.41
N CYS A 537 34.90 7.68 25.61
CA CYS A 537 34.25 7.78 26.92
C CYS A 537 34.42 6.53 27.80
N ASN A 538 35.14 5.50 27.34
CA ASN A 538 35.26 4.18 27.98
C ASN A 538 33.91 3.60 28.44
N LEU A 539 32.90 3.61 27.58
CA LEU A 539 31.54 3.21 27.99
C LEU A 539 31.44 1.74 28.41
N VAL A 540 32.38 0.90 27.97
CA VAL A 540 32.52 -0.51 28.41
C VAL A 540 32.74 -0.62 29.93
N ASP A 541 33.54 0.27 30.52
CA ASP A 541 33.82 0.30 31.95
C ASP A 541 32.58 0.71 32.77
N HIS A 542 31.57 1.27 32.09
CA HIS A 542 30.29 1.68 32.63
C HIS A 542 29.14 0.71 32.27
N GLY A 543 29.47 -0.52 31.87
CA GLY A 543 28.50 -1.61 31.66
C GLY A 543 27.81 -1.61 30.30
N ILE A 544 28.22 -0.73 29.37
CA ILE A 544 27.61 -0.68 28.04
C ILE A 544 28.31 -1.66 27.10
N SER A 545 27.57 -2.66 26.63
CA SER A 545 28.06 -3.59 25.62
C SER A 545 28.01 -2.98 24.21
N ILE A 546 28.84 -3.49 23.30
CA ILE A 546 28.78 -3.11 21.88
C ILE A 546 27.43 -3.48 21.23
N GLN A 547 26.76 -4.54 21.71
CA GLN A 547 25.43 -4.92 21.22
C GLN A 547 24.38 -3.90 21.67
N PHE A 548 24.41 -3.45 22.92
CA PHE A 548 23.51 -2.38 23.35
C PHE A 548 23.75 -1.08 22.56
N LEU A 549 25.03 -0.73 22.30
CA LEU A 549 25.39 0.43 21.49
C LEU A 549 24.75 0.37 20.09
N LYS A 550 24.87 -0.79 19.42
CA LYS A 550 24.26 -1.02 18.11
C LYS A 550 22.74 -0.91 18.16
N HIS A 551 22.10 -1.54 19.15
CA HIS A 551 20.65 -1.50 19.30
C HIS A 551 20.13 -0.08 19.54
N ALA A 552 20.78 0.68 20.44
CA ALA A 552 20.39 2.05 20.76
C ALA A 552 20.50 2.97 19.54
N PHE A 553 21.58 2.81 18.75
CA PHE A 553 21.73 3.54 17.48
C PHE A 553 20.66 3.11 16.46
N PHE A 554 20.43 1.81 16.34
CA PHE A 554 19.47 1.24 15.38
C PHE A 554 18.05 1.73 15.59
N VAL A 555 17.51 1.66 16.80
CA VAL A 555 16.11 2.05 17.03
C VAL A 555 15.89 3.55 16.80
N ALA A 556 16.88 4.39 17.10
CA ALA A 556 16.82 5.82 16.83
C ALA A 556 16.88 6.12 15.33
N MET A 557 17.82 5.51 14.59
CA MET A 557 17.94 5.71 13.14
C MET A 557 16.77 5.13 12.35
N ALA A 558 16.25 3.98 12.77
CA ALA A 558 15.13 3.35 12.08
C ALA A 558 13.82 4.14 12.25
N SER A 559 13.75 5.00 13.27
CA SER A 559 12.59 5.84 13.60
C SER A 559 12.68 7.26 13.04
N ILE A 560 13.86 7.90 13.11
CA ILE A 560 14.11 9.25 12.60
C ILE A 560 15.25 9.17 11.59
N PHE A 561 14.95 8.88 10.33
CA PHE A 561 15.98 8.55 9.34
C PHE A 561 16.45 9.75 8.51
N GLU A 562 15.69 10.84 8.53
CA GLU A 562 15.84 11.98 7.64
C GLU A 562 17.21 12.66 7.84
N PRO A 563 17.95 12.99 6.77
CA PRO A 563 19.30 13.54 6.89
C PRO A 563 19.42 14.76 7.80
N GLU A 564 18.47 15.67 7.68
CA GLU A 564 18.34 16.93 8.41
C GLU A 564 18.02 16.74 9.90
N ARG A 565 17.54 15.56 10.31
CA ARG A 565 17.19 15.23 11.70
C ARG A 565 18.30 14.46 12.43
N SER A 566 19.54 14.62 11.98
CA SER A 566 20.75 14.02 12.58
C SER A 566 20.85 14.25 14.09
N LYS A 567 20.59 15.48 14.55
CA LYS A 567 20.68 15.83 15.97
C LYS A 567 19.69 15.06 16.84
N GLU A 568 18.45 14.96 16.38
CA GLU A 568 17.40 14.19 17.08
C GLU A 568 17.82 12.73 17.24
N ARG A 569 18.35 12.10 16.18
CA ARG A 569 18.89 10.73 16.25
C ARG A 569 20.03 10.56 17.24
N ILE A 570 21.01 11.47 17.19
CA ILE A 570 22.20 11.38 18.05
C ILE A 570 21.82 11.65 19.51
N ALA A 571 20.95 12.63 19.76
CA ALA A 571 20.40 12.91 21.08
C ALA A 571 19.64 11.70 21.62
N TRP A 572 18.77 11.07 20.83
CA TRP A 572 18.07 9.85 21.21
C TRP A 572 19.06 8.71 21.54
N THR A 573 19.97 8.40 20.62
CA THR A 573 20.96 7.31 20.78
C THR A 573 21.77 7.48 22.06
N LYS A 574 22.37 8.66 22.26
CA LYS A 574 23.20 8.94 23.44
C LYS A 574 22.37 8.97 24.72
N SER A 575 21.14 9.46 24.68
CA SER A 575 20.25 9.46 25.85
C SER A 575 19.90 8.05 26.31
N LEU A 576 19.61 7.12 25.38
CA LEU A 576 19.41 5.71 25.70
C LEU A 576 20.64 5.09 26.38
N ILE A 577 21.83 5.41 25.88
CA ILE A 577 23.10 4.94 26.43
C ILE A 577 23.36 5.50 27.83
N PHE A 578 23.18 6.80 28.04
CA PHE A 578 23.33 7.41 29.36
C PHE A 578 22.29 6.89 30.34
N CYS A 579 21.05 6.67 29.92
CA CYS A 579 20.06 5.99 30.75
C CYS A 579 20.62 4.65 31.21
N GLU A 580 21.00 3.76 30.30
CA GLU A 580 21.52 2.43 30.64
C GLU A 580 22.76 2.47 31.54
N MET A 581 23.70 3.41 31.31
CA MET A 581 24.88 3.59 32.16
C MET A 581 24.48 3.97 33.59
N ILE A 582 23.53 4.91 33.74
CA ILE A 582 23.05 5.37 35.04
C ILE A 582 22.28 4.25 35.74
N LYS A 583 21.49 3.46 35.02
CA LYS A 583 20.81 2.28 35.56
C LYS A 583 21.80 1.26 36.09
N PHE A 584 22.82 0.92 35.29
CA PHE A 584 23.89 0.02 35.68
C PHE A 584 24.60 0.52 36.96
N TYR A 585 24.94 1.81 37.01
CA TYR A 585 25.57 2.43 38.16
C TYR A 585 24.66 2.47 39.42
N PHE A 586 23.39 2.87 39.28
CA PHE A 586 22.44 2.93 40.39
C PHE A 586 22.09 1.53 40.92
N ASN A 587 22.08 0.50 40.09
CA ASN A 587 21.86 -0.87 40.56
C ASN A 587 23.05 -1.40 41.38
N ALA A 588 24.26 -0.88 41.15
CA ALA A 588 25.48 -1.31 41.83
C ALA A 588 25.87 -0.46 43.06
N THR A 589 25.10 0.58 43.42
CA THR A 589 25.50 1.58 44.44
C THR A 589 24.46 1.85 45.52
N SER A 590 24.92 2.33 46.68
CA SER A 590 24.06 2.66 47.82
C SER A 590 23.22 3.92 47.56
N PHE A 591 22.11 4.05 48.27
CA PHE A 591 21.23 5.22 48.20
C PHE A 591 22.00 6.54 48.43
N ASP A 592 22.94 6.57 49.37
CA ASP A 592 23.78 7.76 49.63
C ASP A 592 24.61 8.15 48.41
N LYS A 593 25.20 7.18 47.69
CA LYS A 593 25.96 7.46 46.47
C LYS A 593 25.07 8.00 45.35
N LYS A 594 23.86 7.45 45.17
CA LYS A 594 22.88 7.99 44.21
C LYS A 594 22.50 9.43 44.53
N LYS A 595 22.26 9.73 45.81
CA LYS A 595 21.96 11.07 46.29
C LYS A 595 23.12 12.04 46.06
N MET A 596 24.36 11.61 46.27
CA MET A 596 25.54 12.42 45.94
C MET A 596 25.66 12.70 44.44
N PHE A 597 25.44 11.69 43.58
CA PHE A 597 25.44 11.87 42.12
C PHE A 597 24.40 12.92 41.69
N LEU A 598 23.18 12.79 42.20
CA LEU A 598 22.09 13.75 41.97
C LEU A 598 22.43 15.15 42.49
N MET A 599 23.01 15.29 43.67
CA MET A 599 23.47 16.59 44.20
C MET A 599 24.55 17.20 43.30
N GLY A 600 25.51 16.40 42.83
CA GLY A 600 26.54 16.84 41.89
C GLY A 600 25.94 17.34 40.57
N PHE A 601 24.92 16.65 40.04
CA PHE A 601 24.17 17.10 38.87
C PHE A 601 23.45 18.43 39.11
N LYS A 602 22.69 18.55 40.21
CA LYS A 602 21.98 19.80 40.59
C LYS A 602 22.94 20.98 40.78
N SER A 603 24.11 20.72 41.37
CA SER A 603 25.15 21.73 41.59
C SER A 603 25.58 22.36 40.26
N HIS A 604 25.85 21.53 39.24
CA HIS A 604 26.22 21.99 37.90
C HIS A 604 25.07 22.64 37.14
N ALA A 605 23.85 22.09 37.26
CA ALA A 605 22.65 22.70 36.68
C ALA A 605 22.47 24.15 37.16
N ARG A 606 22.81 24.43 38.42
CA ARG A 606 22.72 25.75 39.07
C ARG A 606 23.99 26.61 38.96
N GLY A 607 25.04 26.13 38.30
CA GLY A 607 26.32 26.86 38.18
C GLY A 607 27.14 26.96 39.47
N THR A 608 26.88 26.08 40.44
CA THR A 608 27.61 26.02 41.73
C THR A 608 28.61 24.86 41.71
N MET A 609 29.89 25.09 42.05
CA MET A 609 30.91 24.04 42.05
C MET A 609 31.03 23.39 43.44
N THR A 610 30.47 22.20 43.63
CA THR A 610 30.81 21.32 44.75
C THR A 610 31.05 19.90 44.25
N GLY A 611 32.21 19.31 44.61
CA GLY A 611 32.77 18.12 43.98
C GLY A 611 32.22 16.78 44.50
N CYS A 612 31.93 15.86 43.58
CA CYS A 612 31.79 14.42 43.86
C CYS A 612 33.15 13.82 44.26
N ARG A 613 33.18 12.85 45.20
CA ARG A 613 34.42 12.35 45.82
C ARG A 613 35.02 11.06 45.23
N SER A 614 34.36 10.37 44.27
CA SER A 614 34.94 9.18 43.62
C SER A 614 35.16 9.37 42.12
N GLU A 615 36.25 8.79 41.59
CA GLU A 615 36.72 8.96 40.20
C GLU A 615 35.71 8.43 39.15
N VAL A 616 35.05 7.32 39.44
CA VAL A 616 34.00 6.75 38.57
C VAL A 616 32.74 7.62 38.58
N ASP A 617 32.35 8.16 39.74
CA ASP A 617 31.19 9.05 39.87
C ASP A 617 31.44 10.38 39.13
N GLN A 618 32.68 10.90 39.19
CA GLN A 618 33.08 12.09 38.47
C GLN A 618 33.07 11.88 36.96
N ARG A 619 33.54 10.72 36.46
CA ARG A 619 33.62 10.47 35.02
C ARG A 619 32.23 10.30 34.38
N LEU A 620 31.34 9.52 34.99
CA LEU A 620 29.96 9.36 34.50
C LEU A 620 29.22 10.71 34.50
N LEU A 621 29.30 11.45 35.60
CA LEU A 621 28.67 12.76 35.73
C LEU A 621 29.27 13.77 34.73
N SER A 622 30.59 13.82 34.59
CA SER A 622 31.27 14.71 33.63
C SER A 622 30.86 14.41 32.20
N ASN A 623 30.82 13.12 31.80
CA ASN A 623 30.40 12.72 30.47
C ASN A 623 28.94 13.11 30.19
N LEU A 624 28.05 12.94 31.17
CA LEU A 624 26.65 13.36 31.06
C LEU A 624 26.55 14.88 30.90
N LEU A 625 27.24 15.66 31.73
CA LEU A 625 27.23 17.12 31.65
C LEU A 625 27.79 17.63 30.33
N GLU A 626 28.91 17.07 29.85
CA GLU A 626 29.48 17.39 28.53
C GLU A 626 28.47 17.11 27.41
N PHE A 627 27.76 15.98 27.47
CA PHE A 627 26.72 15.64 26.52
C PHE A 627 25.54 16.65 26.53
N LEU A 628 25.01 17.00 27.70
CA LEU A 628 23.91 17.97 27.79
C LEU A 628 24.34 19.37 27.35
N HIS A 629 25.56 19.77 27.68
CA HIS A 629 26.15 21.03 27.21
C HIS A 629 26.33 21.03 25.70
N GLN A 630 26.79 19.93 25.11
CA GLN A 630 26.94 19.79 23.67
C GLN A 630 25.59 19.93 22.97
N LEU A 631 24.56 19.19 23.41
CA LEU A 631 23.21 19.30 22.83
C LEU A 631 22.67 20.72 22.90
N SER A 632 22.79 21.36 24.06
CA SER A 632 22.32 22.73 24.24
C SER A 632 23.07 23.74 23.37
N THR A 633 24.39 23.59 23.26
CA THR A 633 25.24 24.48 22.45
C THR A 633 24.93 24.32 20.97
N ASP A 634 24.82 23.08 20.50
CA ASP A 634 24.51 22.76 19.12
C ASP A 634 23.12 23.29 18.74
N THR A 635 22.11 23.10 19.58
CA THR A 635 20.75 23.64 19.35
C THR A 635 20.74 25.17 19.33
N ALA A 636 21.49 25.82 20.23
CA ALA A 636 21.60 27.28 20.23
C ALA A 636 22.29 27.83 18.97
N GLN A 637 23.33 27.16 18.49
CA GLN A 637 24.08 27.57 17.29
C GLN A 637 23.27 27.43 16.01
N GLU A 638 22.50 26.35 15.84
CA GLU A 638 21.74 26.12 14.61
C GLU A 638 20.35 26.73 14.61
N LEU A 639 19.63 26.68 15.73
CA LEU A 639 18.22 27.11 15.81
C LEU A 639 18.04 28.45 16.54
N GLY A 640 19.10 29.01 17.13
CA GLY A 640 19.01 30.24 17.93
C GLY A 640 18.23 30.07 19.24
N LYS A 641 17.97 28.83 19.67
CA LYS A 641 17.18 28.52 20.87
C LYS A 641 18.07 27.96 21.98
N ASP A 642 18.09 28.63 23.12
CA ASP A 642 18.73 28.09 24.33
C ASP A 642 17.76 27.12 25.03
N ILE A 643 18.12 25.84 25.03
CA ILE A 643 17.36 24.75 25.65
C ILE A 643 18.01 24.25 26.95
N ARG A 644 19.08 24.90 27.42
CA ARG A 644 19.90 24.40 28.54
C ARG A 644 19.06 24.12 29.77
N GLN A 645 18.24 25.10 30.17
CA GLN A 645 17.44 24.98 31.38
C GLN A 645 16.46 23.81 31.29
N GLN A 646 15.67 23.74 30.22
CA GLN A 646 14.64 22.73 30.02
C GLN A 646 15.24 21.32 29.88
N LEU A 647 16.41 21.21 29.25
CA LEU A 647 17.14 19.95 29.12
C LEU A 647 17.65 19.47 30.48
N PHE A 648 18.29 20.34 31.26
CA PHE A 648 18.76 19.99 32.60
C PHE A 648 17.60 19.66 33.55
N GLU A 649 16.48 20.37 33.46
CA GLU A 649 15.26 20.06 34.23
C GLU A 649 14.68 18.68 33.88
N ALA A 650 14.69 18.30 32.59
CA ALA A 650 14.23 16.98 32.16
C ALA A 650 15.07 15.85 32.76
N TRP A 651 16.40 15.99 32.66
CA TRP A 651 17.33 15.02 33.22
C TRP A 651 17.34 15.02 34.75
N GLU A 652 17.22 16.18 35.41
CA GLU A 652 17.08 16.27 36.87
C GLU A 652 15.84 15.52 37.34
N SER A 653 14.69 15.74 36.68
CA SER A 653 13.43 15.08 37.01
C SER A 653 13.56 13.55 36.93
N TRP A 654 14.13 13.05 35.84
CA TRP A 654 14.32 11.61 35.66
C TRP A 654 15.31 11.02 36.70
N LEU A 655 16.42 11.71 36.98
CA LEU A 655 17.39 11.30 38.00
C LEU A 655 16.77 11.27 39.40
N MET A 656 15.95 12.27 39.74
CA MET A 656 15.24 12.35 41.02
C MET A 656 14.38 11.11 41.24
N THR A 657 13.51 10.76 40.29
CA THR A 657 12.62 9.60 40.46
C THR A 657 13.41 8.31 40.63
N ASN A 658 14.45 8.11 39.81
CA ASN A 658 15.28 6.90 39.84
C ASN A 658 16.23 6.81 41.04
N THR A 659 16.40 7.90 41.81
CA THR A 659 17.16 7.91 43.06
C THR A 659 16.35 7.32 44.23
N GLU A 660 15.05 7.59 44.30
CA GLU A 660 14.19 7.21 45.44
C GLU A 660 13.61 5.81 45.32
N LYS A 661 13.07 5.47 44.14
CA LYS A 661 12.64 4.12 43.77
C LYS A 661 12.93 3.97 42.30
N PHE A 662 13.78 3.03 41.94
CA PHE A 662 14.06 2.77 40.55
C PHE A 662 12.78 2.24 39.87
N GLN A 663 12.15 3.06 39.03
CA GLN A 663 10.93 2.73 38.29
C GLN A 663 11.28 2.65 36.81
N TRP A 664 11.24 1.42 36.26
CA TRP A 664 11.42 1.18 34.83
C TRP A 664 10.34 1.91 34.03
N GLY A 665 10.67 2.46 32.87
CA GLY A 665 9.67 3.07 31.96
C GLY A 665 9.67 4.61 31.92
N GLU A 666 10.20 5.30 32.94
CA GLU A 666 10.29 6.77 32.92
C GLU A 666 11.35 7.32 31.96
N GLU A 667 12.23 6.46 31.43
CA GLU A 667 13.16 6.87 30.37
C GLU A 667 12.44 7.29 29.09
N ALA A 668 11.22 6.80 28.82
CA ALA A 668 10.52 7.11 27.59
C ALA A 668 10.14 8.60 27.51
N GLU A 669 9.60 9.16 28.59
CA GLU A 669 9.36 10.60 28.69
C GLU A 669 10.65 11.42 28.57
N LEU A 670 11.74 10.99 29.20
CA LEU A 670 13.04 11.67 29.09
C LEU A 670 13.53 11.72 27.63
N LEU A 671 13.40 10.60 26.90
CA LEU A 671 13.76 10.52 25.48
C LEU A 671 12.90 11.48 24.66
N VAL A 672 11.58 11.44 24.84
CA VAL A 672 10.64 12.31 24.12
C VAL A 672 10.97 13.79 24.36
N ARG A 673 11.21 14.18 25.62
CA ARG A 673 11.60 15.56 25.96
C ARG A 673 12.92 15.94 25.33
N THR A 674 13.94 15.08 25.41
CA THR A 674 15.26 15.35 24.85
C THR A 674 15.21 15.50 23.33
N ILE A 675 14.52 14.60 22.62
CA ILE A 675 14.36 14.64 21.15
C ILE A 675 13.68 15.95 20.73
N ASN A 676 12.55 16.30 21.36
CA ASN A 676 11.81 17.49 21.02
C ASN A 676 12.59 18.79 21.31
N LEU A 677 13.28 18.86 22.44
CA LEU A 677 14.15 20.01 22.75
C LEU A 677 15.26 20.16 21.70
N CYS A 678 15.92 19.08 21.31
CA CYS A 678 16.94 19.11 20.25
C CYS A 678 16.40 19.51 18.88
N ALA A 679 15.14 19.18 18.60
CA ALA A 679 14.40 19.66 17.41
C ALA A 679 13.94 21.13 17.53
N GLY A 680 14.18 21.79 18.66
CA GLY A 680 13.71 23.15 18.94
C GLY A 680 12.20 23.22 19.20
N ARG A 681 11.54 22.10 19.50
CA ARG A 681 10.11 21.98 19.81
C ARG A 681 9.91 22.07 21.33
N ILE A 682 9.62 23.26 21.81
CA ILE A 682 9.34 23.52 23.23
C ILE A 682 7.83 23.51 23.44
N THR A 683 7.36 22.77 24.45
CA THR A 683 5.95 22.74 24.85
C THR A 683 5.48 24.14 25.23
N SER A 684 4.31 24.53 24.73
CA SER A 684 3.68 25.81 25.08
C SER A 684 3.34 25.88 26.58
N ASP A 685 3.45 27.08 27.15
CA ASP A 685 3.05 27.38 28.53
C ASP A 685 1.52 27.36 28.75
N HIS A 686 0.73 27.16 27.68
CA HIS A 686 -0.72 27.03 27.79
C HIS A 686 -1.10 25.75 28.56
N ILE A 687 -1.97 25.91 29.56
CA ILE A 687 -2.43 24.84 30.47
C ILE A 687 -2.96 23.60 29.71
N ALA A 688 -3.67 23.80 28.59
CA ALA A 688 -4.20 22.71 27.78
C ALA A 688 -3.09 21.84 27.16
N ALA A 689 -2.03 22.47 26.63
CA ALA A 689 -0.87 21.77 26.08
C ALA A 689 -0.08 21.03 27.17
N GLN A 690 0.01 21.62 28.37
CA GLN A 690 0.63 20.97 29.53
C GLN A 690 -0.15 19.74 30.01
N LEU A 691 -1.48 19.83 30.08
CA LEU A 691 -2.34 18.72 30.48
C LEU A 691 -2.28 17.57 29.46
N GLU A 692 -2.26 17.89 28.17
CA GLU A 692 -2.11 16.90 27.11
C GLU A 692 -0.75 16.22 27.15
N HIS A 693 0.34 16.99 27.27
CA HIS A 693 1.68 16.45 27.45
C HIS A 693 1.74 15.53 28.69
N TYR A 694 1.15 15.93 29.81
CA TYR A 694 1.07 15.10 31.01
C TYR A 694 0.36 13.76 30.77
N ARG A 695 -0.76 13.75 30.03
CA ARG A 695 -1.48 12.52 29.67
C ARG A 695 -0.62 11.61 28.80
N LEU A 696 0.06 12.16 27.79
CA LEU A 696 0.97 11.42 26.92
C LEU A 696 2.15 10.83 27.70
N SER A 697 2.81 11.64 28.55
CA SER A 697 3.89 11.21 29.45
C SER A 697 3.46 10.06 30.37
N LYS A 698 2.30 10.19 31.01
CA LYS A 698 1.78 9.14 31.90
C LYS A 698 1.57 7.83 31.15
N LEU A 699 1.03 7.91 29.94
CA LEU A 699 0.69 6.74 29.15
C LEU A 699 1.92 6.05 28.57
N ILE A 700 2.87 6.81 27.99
CA ILE A 700 4.10 6.22 27.45
C ILE A 700 4.93 5.56 28.56
N ASN A 701 5.03 6.18 29.74
CA ASN A 701 5.75 5.57 30.87
C ASN A 701 5.08 4.28 31.34
N LYS A 702 3.73 4.24 31.38
CA LYS A 702 2.95 3.02 31.70
C LYS A 702 3.24 1.89 30.70
N ILE A 703 3.14 2.19 29.40
CA ILE A 703 3.39 1.24 28.30
C ILE A 703 4.81 0.68 28.40
N CYS A 704 5.81 1.56 28.49
CA CYS A 704 7.22 1.16 28.56
C CYS A 704 7.53 0.35 29.81
N HIS A 705 6.89 0.64 30.95
CA HIS A 705 7.01 -0.15 32.17
C HIS A 705 6.47 -1.58 31.98
N GLN A 706 5.25 -1.72 31.45
CA GLN A 706 4.62 -3.03 31.21
C GLN A 706 5.42 -3.87 30.20
N LEU A 707 5.91 -3.26 29.11
CA LEU A 707 6.77 -3.92 28.11
C LEU A 707 8.09 -4.41 28.72
N HIS A 708 8.65 -3.65 29.65
CA HIS A 708 9.87 -4.09 30.34
C HIS A 708 9.60 -5.26 31.29
N GLU A 709 8.50 -5.22 32.05
CA GLU A 709 8.10 -6.34 32.92
C GLU A 709 7.86 -7.64 32.13
N SER A 710 7.32 -7.55 30.91
CA SER A 710 7.02 -8.73 30.10
C SER A 710 8.27 -9.42 29.57
N LYS A 711 9.30 -8.65 29.16
CA LYS A 711 10.65 -9.13 28.79
C LYS A 711 11.33 -9.90 29.92
N SER A 712 11.28 -9.36 31.14
CA SER A 712 11.95 -9.96 32.30
C SER A 712 11.35 -11.32 32.69
N ARG A 713 10.08 -11.59 32.32
CA ARG A 713 9.33 -12.78 32.72
C ARG A 713 9.22 -13.88 31.65
N LYS A 714 9.89 -13.78 30.50
CA LYS A 714 9.71 -14.67 29.32
C LYS A 714 8.22 -14.87 28.94
N ALA A 715 7.38 -13.87 29.19
CA ALA A 715 5.92 -14.01 29.14
C ALA A 715 5.31 -13.49 27.84
N PHE A 716 6.11 -12.91 26.94
CA PHE A 716 5.57 -12.33 25.71
C PHE A 716 5.07 -13.42 24.74
N ASP A 717 5.67 -14.61 24.71
CA ASP A 717 5.29 -15.72 23.80
C ASP A 717 4.61 -16.91 24.48
N ALA A 718 4.34 -16.84 25.78
CA ALA A 718 3.69 -17.95 26.48
C ALA A 718 2.17 -17.91 26.25
N GLU A 719 1.60 -18.93 25.60
CA GLU A 719 0.15 -19.21 25.47
C GLU A 719 -0.57 -19.48 26.81
N ASN A 720 0.01 -19.06 27.93
CA ASN A 720 -0.63 -19.14 29.23
C ASN A 720 -1.54 -17.92 29.44
N SER A 721 -2.70 -18.12 30.06
CA SER A 721 -3.74 -17.09 30.27
C SER A 721 -3.23 -15.75 30.85
N ASN A 722 -2.18 -15.78 31.66
CA ASN A 722 -1.60 -14.59 32.29
C ASN A 722 -0.67 -13.77 31.37
N GLY A 723 -0.05 -14.40 30.36
CA GLY A 723 0.79 -13.72 29.35
C GLY A 723 -0.05 -13.00 28.30
N SER A 724 -1.12 -13.67 27.85
CA SER A 724 -2.14 -13.11 26.95
C SER A 724 -2.82 -11.86 27.53
N PHE A 725 -3.22 -11.91 28.81
CA PHE A 725 -3.86 -10.77 29.49
C PHE A 725 -2.96 -9.53 29.57
N LYS A 726 -1.66 -9.71 29.86
CA LYS A 726 -0.70 -8.59 29.90
C LYS A 726 -0.42 -7.99 28.53
N ARG A 727 -0.40 -8.79 27.47
CA ARG A 727 -0.26 -8.30 26.09
C ARG A 727 -1.46 -7.44 25.70
N GLN A 728 -2.67 -7.89 26.04
CA GLN A 728 -3.90 -7.14 25.79
C GLN A 728 -3.90 -5.78 26.50
N GLU A 729 -3.50 -5.72 27.78
CA GLU A 729 -3.44 -4.45 28.52
C GLU A 729 -2.48 -3.43 27.86
N VAL A 730 -1.31 -3.90 27.42
CA VAL A 730 -0.34 -3.05 26.70
C VAL A 730 -0.90 -2.57 25.36
N GLU A 731 -1.61 -3.44 24.63
CA GLU A 731 -2.27 -3.05 23.38
C GLU A 731 -3.36 -1.99 23.61
N GLU A 732 -4.18 -2.13 24.66
CA GLU A 732 -5.20 -1.13 25.03
C GLU A 732 -4.57 0.23 25.38
N ASP A 733 -3.46 0.23 26.12
CA ASP A 733 -2.72 1.46 26.42
C ASP A 733 -2.08 2.08 25.15
N MET A 734 -1.56 1.25 24.24
CA MET A 734 -1.07 1.69 22.93
C MET A 734 -2.18 2.30 22.07
N GLN A 735 -3.38 1.72 22.08
CA GLN A 735 -4.56 2.28 21.40
C GLN A 735 -4.91 3.66 21.96
N ALA A 736 -4.91 3.82 23.28
CA ALA A 736 -5.14 5.11 23.93
C ALA A 736 -4.04 6.14 23.56
N LEU A 737 -2.79 5.69 23.40
CA LEU A 737 -1.68 6.57 22.99
C LEU A 737 -1.88 7.04 21.55
N VAL A 738 -2.19 6.10 20.65
CA VAL A 738 -2.49 6.40 19.24
C VAL A 738 -3.67 7.36 19.13
N GLN A 739 -4.73 7.16 19.93
CA GLN A 739 -5.86 8.07 19.98
C GLN A 739 -5.44 9.49 20.39
N LEU A 740 -4.67 9.65 21.48
CA LEU A 740 -4.20 10.96 21.94
C LEU A 740 -3.25 11.64 20.95
N VAL A 741 -2.45 10.84 20.23
CA VAL A 741 -1.51 11.33 19.22
C VAL A 741 -2.25 11.82 17.98
N LEU A 742 -3.26 11.09 17.51
CA LEU A 742 -3.98 11.39 16.27
C LEU A 742 -5.16 12.35 16.46
N GLN A 743 -5.83 12.38 17.62
CA GLN A 743 -6.93 13.30 17.90
C GLN A 743 -6.43 14.68 18.42
N ASN A 744 -7.24 15.73 18.22
CA ASN A 744 -7.01 17.12 18.66
C ASN A 744 -5.93 17.93 17.90
N SER A 745 -5.54 17.58 16.67
CA SER A 745 -4.95 18.61 15.80
C SER A 745 -6.09 19.43 15.21
N ALA A 746 -6.08 20.74 15.40
CA ALA A 746 -7.04 21.63 14.75
C ALA A 746 -6.77 21.59 13.24
N ILE A 747 -7.43 20.67 12.53
CA ILE A 747 -7.39 20.46 11.07
C ILE A 747 -5.97 20.29 10.51
N GLY A 748 -5.59 19.05 10.16
CA GLY A 748 -4.31 18.73 9.52
C GLY A 748 -3.23 18.24 10.49
N ASN A 749 -2.29 17.46 9.95
CA ASN A 749 -1.16 16.75 10.55
C ASN A 749 -1.02 16.77 12.10
N PRO A 750 -0.93 15.59 12.77
CA PRO A 750 -0.62 15.53 14.20
C PRO A 750 0.65 16.32 14.53
N SER A 751 0.62 17.08 15.64
CA SER A 751 1.80 17.83 16.09
C SER A 751 3.03 16.94 16.18
N ASP A 752 4.17 17.39 15.63
CA ASP A 752 5.45 16.67 15.66
C ASP A 752 5.83 16.16 17.07
N ILE A 753 5.47 16.91 18.12
CA ILE A 753 5.70 16.52 19.51
C ILE A 753 4.97 15.22 19.85
N LYS A 754 3.69 15.11 19.45
CA LYS A 754 2.87 13.90 19.66
C LYS A 754 3.43 12.72 18.88
N GLN A 755 3.89 12.96 17.64
CA GLN A 755 4.51 11.91 16.83
C GLN A 755 5.79 11.37 17.48
N THR A 756 6.56 12.20 18.19
CA THR A 756 7.72 11.71 18.96
C THR A 756 7.30 10.73 20.07
N PHE A 757 6.18 10.96 20.78
CA PHE A 757 5.68 9.99 21.76
C PHE A 757 5.38 8.63 21.12
N LEU A 758 4.67 8.62 19.99
CA LEU A 758 4.35 7.38 19.27
C LEU A 758 5.62 6.69 18.75
N ALA A 759 6.56 7.44 18.16
CA ALA A 759 7.81 6.91 17.66
C ALA A 759 8.62 6.23 18.77
N VAL A 760 8.76 6.88 19.94
CA VAL A 760 9.46 6.30 21.08
C VAL A 760 8.73 5.05 21.57
N ALA A 761 7.41 5.10 21.79
CA ALA A 761 6.62 3.94 22.23
C ALA A 761 6.78 2.73 21.29
N LYS A 762 6.73 2.96 19.97
CA LYS A 762 6.94 1.93 18.96
C LYS A 762 8.32 1.28 19.04
N THR A 763 9.38 2.00 19.41
CA THR A 763 10.69 1.37 19.62
C THR A 763 10.72 0.43 20.84
N PHE A 764 10.06 0.80 21.94
CA PHE A 764 9.93 -0.09 23.10
C PHE A 764 9.10 -1.32 22.77
N PHE A 765 8.03 -1.14 21.99
CA PHE A 765 7.20 -2.24 21.50
C PHE A 765 8.01 -3.16 20.57
N TYR A 766 8.65 -2.61 19.54
CA TYR A 766 9.51 -3.32 18.59
C TYR A 766 10.58 -4.16 19.30
N THR A 767 11.35 -3.56 20.21
CA THR A 767 12.43 -4.29 20.89
C THR A 767 11.89 -5.38 21.81
N THR A 768 10.62 -5.32 22.20
CA THR A 768 9.96 -6.30 23.08
C THR A 768 9.31 -7.42 22.29
N TYR A 769 8.76 -7.07 21.13
CA TYR A 769 8.11 -7.98 20.22
C TYR A 769 9.11 -8.79 19.39
N CYS A 770 10.12 -8.14 18.80
CA CYS A 770 11.14 -8.81 18.00
C CYS A 770 12.22 -9.43 18.89
N ASP A 771 12.55 -10.69 18.63
CA ASP A 771 13.68 -11.34 19.26
C ASP A 771 15.02 -10.76 18.81
N LYS A 772 16.09 -11.16 19.48
CA LYS A 772 17.44 -10.64 19.23
C LYS A 772 17.93 -10.96 17.82
N ASP A 773 17.66 -12.15 17.31
CA ASP A 773 18.15 -12.60 16.01
C ASP A 773 17.46 -11.84 14.88
N THR A 774 16.17 -11.56 15.04
CA THR A 774 15.37 -10.69 14.16
C THR A 774 15.90 -9.26 14.17
N ILE A 775 16.21 -8.70 15.34
CA ILE A 775 16.79 -7.36 15.45
C ILE A 775 18.16 -7.30 14.78
N ASP A 776 19.03 -8.29 15.02
CA ASP A 776 20.36 -8.37 14.40
C ASP A 776 20.25 -8.51 12.86
N PHE A 777 19.29 -9.29 12.37
CA PHE A 777 18.96 -9.37 10.93
C PHE A 777 18.50 -8.02 10.37
N HIS A 778 17.57 -7.33 11.03
CA HIS A 778 17.12 -6.01 10.61
C HIS A 778 18.27 -4.98 10.62
N ILE A 779 19.17 -5.01 11.61
CA ILE A 779 20.36 -4.16 11.64
C ILE A 779 21.23 -4.42 10.41
N SER A 780 21.51 -5.68 10.07
CA SER A 780 22.26 -6.04 8.86
C SER A 780 21.61 -5.46 7.61
N LYS A 781 20.32 -5.76 7.42
CA LYS A 781 19.56 -5.36 6.24
C LYS A 781 19.43 -3.84 6.08
N VAL A 782 19.13 -3.13 7.16
CA VAL A 782 18.81 -1.70 7.12
C VAL A 782 20.06 -0.84 7.08
N LEU A 783 21.10 -1.18 7.86
CA LEU A 783 22.29 -0.33 8.02
C LEU A 783 23.45 -0.73 7.11
N HIS A 784 23.60 -2.01 6.79
CA HIS A 784 24.83 -2.52 6.13
C HIS A 784 24.62 -2.98 4.68
N GLU A 785 23.38 -3.27 4.26
CA GLU A 785 23.07 -3.71 2.90
C GLU A 785 22.43 -2.55 2.10
N PRO A 786 23.13 -1.97 1.11
CA PRO A 786 22.53 -0.97 0.22
C PRO A 786 21.48 -1.60 -0.68
N ILE A 787 20.49 -0.81 -1.09
CA ILE A 787 19.48 -1.23 -2.05
C ILE A 787 20.05 -1.14 -3.46
N VAL A 788 19.76 -2.16 -4.28
CA VAL A 788 20.19 -2.29 -5.69
C VAL A 788 19.05 -1.95 -6.63
#